data_AF-A0A166R6K2-F1
#
_entry.id   AF-A0A166R6K2-F1
#
_cell.length_a   1.000
_cell.length_b   1.000
_cell.length_c   1.000
_cell.angle_alpha   90.00
_cell.angle_beta   90.00
_cell.angle_gamma   90.00
#
_symmetry.space_group_name_H-M   'P 1'
#
loop_
_entity.id
_entity.type
_entity.pdbx_description
1 polymer ?
#
loop_
_entity_poly.entity_id
_entity_poly.type
_entity_poly.pdbx_seq_one_letter_code
_entity_poly.pdbx_strand_id
1 'polypeptide(L)'
;MRRNINYVGANSCRVERSGRTDRLRAGPTLLIVGLVVLVGIVTAFGPAAGPAGAQTTTTTIEDTAVGTGDNQVSYSGAWSVCTGCGPATANRSFRYSYASGATITIRFVGTHITVHGIKNPLGGFAAFALDGGTPTTVDTYASASVVAQQYSSAALPPGTHTLTIRNVHQRGPASSNYYVGFDRAEVLNETVTPPPPTTFTIEDTAVGTGINQVSYAGGWSVCTGCGPATPNRSFRYSYDSGSIATIRFAGSQISVYGIQNPLGGFAAFSIDGGTPTVTDFFLDASAVVLNYSSPQLSEGVHTLSIANVRQRSGASSNYYVGFDRAVVGGPTVPPPPPATPPVTVEDTAVGTGANQVSYAGNWTQCVGCVHVSPNNSVRTSTNAGAAATIRFAGIQANIYGVKGPDGGLATVSVDGGPTQSIDTYGPSPSITLLYSSERLAQGNHFITLTNLGQRNSSSSGFAVGLDRVEVPAGLTSPPDLPPWTGPRSGKPWISGTYPDPVMNPANIDAFCAWRGAPCDFALLYTTRNNWVNVTQPTSLLQTFAPWPGRLIIATPPFPENIGASLSTCATGAYNSYWRNFGNILNTFGRQDSIIRLGWEANGNWYQWSATNPTAFINCFRQVVDSIRATAEPDPIISWSLNAHYSQNPPSHNAIDMYPGDPWVDVVGLDAYDAWPASRTKAEFDAQATAVGGISYWYNFARAHNKLFGIGEWGVVSGNGTNGGGDNPNFIQWMHDWFAEHAGKGFAYEFYFGNCDPGNVGSNLYRPLGPGCVFRNPNAAARYQQLWRRT
;
A
#
# COMPACT_ATOMS: atom_id res chain seq x y z
N MET A 1 24.13 -13.89 -34.90
CA MET A 1 25.46 -14.22 -35.48
C MET A 1 26.43 -14.50 -34.33
N ARG A 2 27.39 -15.42 -34.48
CA ARG A 2 28.35 -15.81 -33.42
C ARG A 2 29.61 -14.92 -33.43
N ARG A 3 30.29 -14.80 -32.28
CA ARG A 3 31.77 -14.77 -32.17
C ARG A 3 32.22 -15.11 -30.74
N ASN A 4 33.06 -16.14 -30.61
CA ASN A 4 33.87 -16.46 -29.42
C ASN A 4 35.32 -16.05 -29.69
N ILE A 5 36.09 -15.63 -28.66
CA ILE A 5 37.57 -15.74 -28.60
C ILE A 5 37.99 -15.95 -27.11
N ASN A 6 39.08 -16.70 -26.89
CA ASN A 6 39.67 -17.04 -25.58
C ASN A 6 41.09 -16.39 -25.43
N TYR A 7 42.03 -16.65 -24.50
CA TYR A 7 42.22 -17.67 -23.46
C TYR A 7 43.42 -17.27 -22.55
N VAL A 8 43.51 -17.77 -21.29
CA VAL A 8 44.76 -17.90 -20.46
C VAL A 8 45.35 -16.56 -19.92
N GLY A 9 45.95 -16.47 -18.72
CA GLY A 9 46.30 -17.48 -17.72
C GLY A 9 46.80 -16.92 -16.38
N ALA A 10 47.29 -17.83 -15.52
CA ALA A 10 47.60 -17.59 -14.10
C ALA A 10 49.02 -17.05 -13.81
N ASN A 11 49.25 -16.56 -12.58
CA ASN A 11 50.37 -17.05 -11.78
C ASN A 11 50.25 -16.75 -10.27
N SER A 12 50.78 -17.68 -9.48
CA SER A 12 50.81 -17.66 -8.01
C SER A 12 52.12 -17.07 -7.48
N CYS A 13 52.13 -16.52 -6.26
CA CYS A 13 53.34 -16.54 -5.43
C CYS A 13 53.03 -16.43 -3.92
N ARG A 14 53.90 -17.04 -3.10
CA ARG A 14 53.90 -17.11 -1.62
C ARG A 14 55.30 -16.69 -1.14
N VAL A 15 55.59 -16.77 0.18
CA VAL A 15 56.90 -16.52 0.88
C VAL A 15 57.03 -15.08 1.42
N GLU A 16 57.47 -14.77 2.66
CA GLU A 16 57.67 -15.54 3.92
C GLU A 16 57.65 -14.61 5.17
N ARG A 17 57.89 -15.17 6.37
CA ARG A 17 57.92 -14.48 7.68
C ARG A 17 59.29 -13.88 8.04
N SER A 18 59.28 -12.75 8.77
CA SER A 18 60.24 -12.36 9.83
C SER A 18 59.68 -11.13 10.57
N GLY A 19 59.84 -10.88 11.87
CA GLY A 19 60.56 -11.62 12.91
C GLY A 19 61.47 -10.72 13.78
N ARG A 20 60.92 -9.97 14.76
CA ARG A 20 61.72 -9.44 15.90
C ARG A 20 60.88 -9.03 17.12
N THR A 21 61.45 -9.28 18.29
CA THR A 21 61.01 -8.88 19.64
C THR A 21 61.90 -7.78 20.19
N ASP A 22 61.43 -6.98 21.16
CA ASP A 22 62.24 -6.62 22.32
C ASP A 22 61.40 -6.18 23.54
N ARG A 23 61.99 -6.27 24.74
CA ARG A 23 61.39 -5.98 26.07
C ARG A 23 62.08 -4.79 26.73
N LEU A 24 61.47 -4.22 27.80
CA LEU A 24 62.02 -3.55 29.02
C LEU A 24 60.98 -2.51 29.54
N ARG A 25 60.84 -2.11 30.82
CA ARG A 25 61.03 -2.73 32.17
C ARG A 25 60.18 -1.90 33.19
N ALA A 26 60.10 -2.28 34.47
CA ALA A 26 59.07 -1.80 35.41
C ALA A 26 59.49 -0.79 36.52
N GLY A 27 58.49 -0.05 37.05
CA GLY A 27 58.38 0.44 38.45
C GLY A 27 59.02 1.79 38.81
N PRO A 28 58.70 2.41 39.98
CA PRO A 28 57.99 1.85 41.15
C PRO A 28 56.85 2.72 41.78
N THR A 29 56.44 2.34 42.99
CA THR A 29 55.18 2.60 43.73
C THR A 29 55.21 3.74 44.77
N LEU A 30 54.05 4.34 45.07
CA LEU A 30 53.54 4.80 46.41
C LEU A 30 52.06 5.23 46.24
N LEU A 31 51.13 5.31 47.21
CA LEU A 31 51.01 4.93 48.65
C LEU A 31 49.51 4.53 48.90
N ILE A 32 49.09 4.21 50.12
CA ILE A 32 47.68 3.90 50.51
C ILE A 32 47.17 4.87 51.59
N VAL A 33 45.92 5.34 51.48
CA VAL A 33 45.06 5.71 52.62
C VAL A 33 43.66 5.17 52.34
N GLY A 34 43.08 4.44 53.29
CA GLY A 34 41.76 3.81 53.14
C GLY A 34 40.62 4.64 53.73
N LEU A 35 39.42 4.47 53.15
CA LEU A 35 38.16 4.90 53.77
C LEU A 35 37.12 3.78 53.60
N VAL A 36 36.45 3.41 54.69
CA VAL A 36 35.37 2.42 54.69
C VAL A 36 34.07 3.08 54.25
N VAL A 37 33.39 2.52 53.25
CA VAL A 37 32.02 2.90 52.86
C VAL A 37 31.19 1.63 52.65
N LEU A 38 29.96 1.63 53.15
CA LEU A 38 29.00 0.52 53.06
C LEU A 38 28.66 0.18 51.60
N VAL A 39 28.43 -1.11 51.35
CA VAL A 39 27.87 -1.60 50.09
C VAL A 39 26.38 -1.20 50.00
N GLY A 40 26.09 -0.13 49.28
CA GLY A 40 24.76 0.15 48.73
C GLY A 40 24.74 -0.30 47.27
N ILE A 41 23.87 -1.26 46.91
CA ILE A 41 23.68 -1.67 45.52
C ILE A 41 22.90 -0.56 44.80
N VAL A 42 23.63 0.30 44.10
CA VAL A 42 23.04 1.20 43.09
C VAL A 42 23.21 0.51 41.74
N THR A 43 22.10 0.05 41.17
CA THR A 43 22.04 -0.35 39.76
C THR A 43 22.27 0.89 38.91
N ALA A 44 23.50 1.07 38.43
CA ALA A 44 23.83 2.11 37.48
C ALA A 44 23.12 1.81 36.14
N PHE A 45 21.94 2.41 35.95
CA PHE A 45 21.42 2.63 34.62
C PHE A 45 22.49 3.44 33.85
N GLY A 46 23.03 2.87 32.78
CA GLY A 46 23.81 3.65 31.82
C GLY A 46 22.94 4.82 31.32
N PRO A 47 23.54 5.97 30.96
CA PRO A 47 22.78 7.08 30.43
C PRO A 47 21.97 6.59 29.22
N ALA A 48 20.69 6.95 29.19
CA ALA A 48 19.86 6.70 28.02
C ALA A 48 20.57 7.25 26.77
N ALA A 49 20.52 6.50 25.66
CA ALA A 49 21.06 6.98 24.40
C ALA A 49 20.42 8.34 24.09
N GLY A 50 21.24 9.39 24.00
CA GLY A 50 20.77 10.72 23.63
C GLY A 50 20.17 10.70 22.22
N PRO A 51 19.32 11.68 21.88
CA PRO A 51 18.78 11.78 20.53
C PRO A 51 19.92 11.80 19.51
N ALA A 52 19.75 11.07 18.40
CA ALA A 52 20.75 10.98 17.35
C ALA A 52 21.16 12.39 16.89
N GLY A 53 22.45 12.70 16.96
CA GLY A 53 22.96 14.01 16.57
C GLY A 53 22.71 14.25 15.08
N ALA A 54 22.08 15.39 14.75
CA ALA A 54 21.92 15.80 13.36
C ALA A 54 23.30 15.96 12.70
N GLN A 55 23.53 15.23 11.61
CA GLN A 55 24.78 15.32 10.85
C GLN A 55 24.57 16.29 9.69
N THR A 56 25.36 17.36 9.65
CA THR A 56 25.32 18.31 8.53
C THR A 56 26.18 17.82 7.37
N THR A 57 25.63 17.88 6.16
CA THR A 57 26.32 17.54 4.91
C THR A 57 26.22 18.69 3.90
N THR A 58 27.27 18.93 3.12
CA THR A 58 27.32 20.03 2.14
C THR A 58 27.09 19.52 0.72
N THR A 59 26.08 20.03 0.03
CA THR A 59 25.85 19.83 -1.41
C THR A 59 26.47 21.00 -2.19
N THR A 60 27.25 20.72 -3.23
CA THR A 60 27.78 21.75 -4.13
C THR A 60 26.95 21.81 -5.42
N ILE A 61 26.54 23.03 -5.80
CA ILE A 61 25.81 23.34 -7.03
C ILE A 61 26.72 24.17 -7.94
N GLU A 62 27.26 23.56 -8.99
CA GLU A 62 28.23 24.17 -9.91
C GLU A 62 27.56 25.05 -10.99
N ASP A 63 28.29 25.99 -11.59
CA ASP A 63 27.84 26.79 -12.75
C ASP A 63 27.37 25.96 -13.96
N THR A 64 27.86 24.73 -14.04
CA THR A 64 27.55 23.73 -15.06
C THR A 64 26.29 22.90 -14.76
N ALA A 65 25.71 22.98 -13.55
CA ALA A 65 24.48 22.28 -13.16
C ALA A 65 23.21 22.95 -13.73
N VAL A 66 23.15 23.12 -15.06
CA VAL A 66 22.12 23.91 -15.73
C VAL A 66 20.77 23.20 -15.73
N GLY A 67 19.75 23.85 -15.17
CA GLY A 67 18.38 23.33 -15.15
C GLY A 67 17.45 24.15 -14.24
N THR A 68 16.25 23.64 -13.98
CA THR A 68 15.19 24.30 -13.18
C THR A 68 14.69 23.44 -12.01
N GLY A 69 15.23 22.23 -11.83
CA GLY A 69 14.93 21.34 -10.71
C GLY A 69 15.72 21.68 -9.45
N ASP A 70 15.61 20.83 -8.44
CA ASP A 70 16.34 20.98 -7.18
C ASP A 70 17.85 20.76 -7.38
N ASN A 71 18.64 21.59 -6.69
CA ASN A 71 20.09 21.67 -6.78
C ASN A 71 20.61 21.97 -8.20
N GLN A 72 19.88 22.82 -8.94
CA GLN A 72 20.22 23.26 -10.30
C GLN A 72 20.18 24.80 -10.43
N VAL A 73 20.80 25.28 -11.50
CA VAL A 73 20.94 26.71 -11.81
C VAL A 73 20.35 27.03 -13.18
N SER A 74 19.46 28.02 -13.23
CA SER A 74 18.95 28.58 -14.49
C SER A 74 19.48 29.99 -14.72
N TYR A 75 19.66 30.35 -15.99
CA TYR A 75 20.25 31.62 -16.43
C TYR A 75 19.30 32.34 -17.38
N SER A 76 19.05 33.61 -17.14
CA SER A 76 18.21 34.49 -17.96
C SER A 76 18.96 35.76 -18.34
N GLY A 77 18.76 36.24 -19.57
CA GLY A 77 19.58 37.29 -20.18
C GLY A 77 20.91 36.77 -20.75
N ALA A 78 21.79 37.67 -21.17
CA ALA A 78 23.06 37.31 -21.80
C ALA A 78 24.09 36.83 -20.77
N TRP A 79 24.42 35.54 -20.79
CA TRP A 79 25.47 34.93 -19.97
C TRP A 79 26.51 34.24 -20.85
N SER A 80 27.78 34.47 -20.56
CA SER A 80 28.92 33.80 -21.19
C SER A 80 29.49 32.75 -20.25
N VAL A 81 29.97 31.63 -20.81
CA VAL A 81 30.74 30.62 -20.09
C VAL A 81 32.23 30.91 -20.30
N CYS A 82 33.01 30.88 -19.23
CA CYS A 82 34.45 30.70 -19.30
C CYS A 82 34.75 29.23 -19.02
N THR A 83 35.51 28.58 -19.90
CA THR A 83 36.15 27.29 -19.62
C THR A 83 37.66 27.44 -19.74
N GLY A 84 38.39 27.07 -18.69
CA GLY A 84 39.86 27.12 -18.64
C GLY A 84 40.49 28.52 -18.62
N CYS A 85 39.73 29.60 -18.43
CA CYS A 85 40.27 30.95 -18.23
C CYS A 85 40.48 31.27 -16.74
N GLY A 86 41.22 32.34 -16.44
CA GLY A 86 41.52 32.75 -15.06
C GLY A 86 40.40 33.61 -14.42
N PRO A 87 40.21 33.54 -13.09
CA PRO A 87 40.99 32.76 -12.11
C PRO A 87 40.56 31.29 -12.12
N ALA A 88 41.44 30.40 -11.66
CA ALA A 88 41.14 28.96 -11.65
C ALA A 88 40.06 28.62 -10.62
N THR A 89 38.94 28.07 -11.09
CA THR A 89 37.88 27.47 -10.28
C THR A 89 38.10 25.97 -10.10
N ALA A 90 37.38 25.33 -9.17
CA ALA A 90 37.53 23.92 -8.85
C ALA A 90 37.21 23.00 -10.05
N ASN A 91 36.16 23.34 -10.81
CA ASN A 91 35.72 22.61 -12.00
C ASN A 91 36.34 23.16 -13.33
N ARG A 92 37.13 24.25 -13.26
CA ARG A 92 37.68 25.03 -14.39
C ARG A 92 36.64 25.68 -15.31
N SER A 93 35.43 25.92 -14.81
CA SER A 93 34.33 26.65 -15.44
C SER A 93 33.86 27.80 -14.53
N PHE A 94 33.27 28.84 -15.11
CA PHE A 94 32.37 29.77 -14.43
C PHE A 94 31.51 30.50 -15.46
N ARG A 95 30.38 31.07 -15.03
CA ARG A 95 29.51 31.89 -15.89
C ARG A 95 29.53 33.35 -15.49
N TYR A 96 29.48 34.25 -16.46
CA TYR A 96 29.53 35.69 -16.21
C TYR A 96 28.66 36.51 -17.16
N SER A 97 28.35 37.74 -16.74
CA SER A 97 27.61 38.71 -17.55
C SER A 97 28.02 40.16 -17.25
N TYR A 98 27.92 41.02 -18.26
CA TYR A 98 27.96 42.49 -18.13
C TYR A 98 26.58 43.13 -18.34
N ALA A 99 25.57 42.34 -18.73
CA ALA A 99 24.30 42.83 -19.23
C ALA A 99 23.35 43.21 -18.09
N SER A 100 22.66 44.34 -18.26
CA SER A 100 21.65 44.79 -17.29
C SER A 100 20.51 43.79 -17.16
N GLY A 101 20.15 43.47 -15.91
CA GLY A 101 19.07 42.54 -15.61
C GLY A 101 19.39 41.05 -15.87
N ALA A 102 20.60 40.71 -16.31
CA ALA A 102 21.03 39.31 -16.40
C ALA A 102 20.89 38.64 -15.03
N THR A 103 20.16 37.52 -14.99
CA THR A 103 19.70 36.88 -13.74
C THR A 103 20.12 35.41 -13.71
N ILE A 104 20.52 34.95 -12.52
CA ILE A 104 20.70 33.56 -12.13
C ILE A 104 19.57 33.20 -11.16
N THR A 105 18.97 32.03 -11.31
CA THR A 105 18.05 31.46 -10.31
C THR A 105 18.54 30.08 -9.93
N ILE A 106 18.97 29.94 -8.68
CA ILE A 106 19.40 28.69 -8.06
C ILE A 106 18.23 28.15 -7.25
N ARG A 107 17.78 26.93 -7.55
CA ARG A 107 16.81 26.21 -6.72
C ARG A 107 17.58 25.12 -5.96
N PHE A 108 17.41 25.05 -4.65
CA PHE A 108 18.19 24.15 -3.79
C PHE A 108 17.34 23.58 -2.65
N VAL A 109 17.78 22.45 -2.10
CA VAL A 109 17.20 21.88 -0.87
C VAL A 109 18.26 21.95 0.23
N GLY A 110 17.92 22.51 1.39
CA GLY A 110 18.86 22.65 2.51
C GLY A 110 18.45 23.67 3.57
N THR A 111 19.33 23.93 4.53
CA THR A 111 19.15 24.84 5.68
C THR A 111 20.05 26.07 5.64
N HIS A 112 20.94 26.20 4.65
CA HIS A 112 21.81 27.37 4.46
C HIS A 112 22.43 27.31 3.06
N ILE A 113 22.67 28.47 2.42
CA ILE A 113 23.37 28.57 1.14
C ILE A 113 24.48 29.63 1.19
N THR A 114 25.67 29.25 0.72
CA THR A 114 26.81 30.14 0.44
C THR A 114 27.03 30.20 -1.06
N VAL A 115 27.26 31.39 -1.63
CA VAL A 115 27.57 31.54 -3.07
C VAL A 115 29.00 32.01 -3.25
N HIS A 116 29.73 31.31 -4.12
CA HIS A 116 31.06 31.66 -4.59
C HIS A 116 31.01 32.08 -6.06
N GLY A 117 31.83 33.06 -6.40
CA GLY A 117 31.90 33.59 -7.75
C GLY A 117 33.14 34.45 -7.95
N ILE A 118 33.29 34.97 -9.16
CA ILE A 118 34.49 35.71 -9.54
C ILE A 118 34.35 37.17 -9.12
N LYS A 119 35.34 37.69 -8.39
CA LYS A 119 35.56 39.13 -8.20
C LYS A 119 36.77 39.58 -9.00
N ASN A 120 36.71 40.73 -9.66
CA ASN A 120 37.79 41.22 -10.54
C ASN A 120 37.71 42.76 -10.77
N PRO A 121 38.68 43.38 -11.49
CA PRO A 121 38.69 44.83 -11.74
C PRO A 121 37.55 45.36 -12.62
N LEU A 122 36.76 44.47 -13.21
CA LEU A 122 35.58 44.76 -14.03
C LEU A 122 34.28 44.64 -13.22
N GLY A 123 34.34 44.25 -11.94
CA GLY A 123 33.20 43.88 -11.10
C GLY A 123 32.15 44.99 -10.93
N GLY A 124 30.88 44.62 -11.11
CA GLY A 124 29.72 45.47 -10.82
C GLY A 124 29.01 45.05 -9.53
N PHE A 125 27.81 45.60 -9.33
CA PHE A 125 26.92 45.22 -8.24
C PHE A 125 25.96 44.09 -8.65
N ALA A 126 25.87 43.06 -7.81
CA ALA A 126 24.93 41.95 -7.92
C ALA A 126 23.93 41.98 -6.78
N ALA A 127 22.63 41.85 -7.08
CA ALA A 127 21.57 41.80 -6.08
C ALA A 127 21.15 40.35 -5.82
N PHE A 128 21.24 39.90 -4.57
CA PHE A 128 20.90 38.56 -4.09
C PHE A 128 19.56 38.60 -3.34
N ALA A 129 18.55 37.85 -3.79
CA ALA A 129 17.27 37.74 -3.12
C ALA A 129 16.87 36.27 -2.95
N LEU A 130 16.73 35.84 -1.69
CA LEU A 130 16.32 34.50 -1.28
C LEU A 130 14.80 34.47 -1.08
N ASP A 131 14.13 33.46 -1.64
CA ASP A 131 12.69 33.18 -1.54
C ASP A 131 11.79 34.40 -1.85
N GLY A 132 12.23 35.25 -2.79
CA GLY A 132 11.52 36.47 -3.16
C GLY A 132 11.62 37.62 -2.14
N GLY A 133 12.41 37.46 -1.08
CA GLY A 133 12.65 38.48 -0.06
C GLY A 133 13.45 39.68 -0.55
N THR A 134 13.64 40.67 0.33
CA THR A 134 14.33 41.93 0.02
C THR A 134 15.76 41.69 -0.50
N PRO A 135 16.12 42.19 -1.70
CA PRO A 135 17.45 41.95 -2.26
C PRO A 135 18.58 42.61 -1.46
N THR A 136 19.67 41.87 -1.27
CA THR A 136 20.95 42.37 -0.72
C THR A 136 21.92 42.63 -1.87
N THR A 137 22.44 43.86 -1.98
CA THR A 137 23.39 44.23 -3.04
C THR A 137 24.84 43.98 -2.58
N VAL A 138 25.62 43.31 -3.43
CA VAL A 138 27.01 42.91 -3.19
C VAL A 138 27.92 43.50 -4.27
N ASP A 139 29.06 44.05 -3.88
CA ASP A 139 30.13 44.46 -4.79
C ASP A 139 30.97 43.25 -5.23
N THR A 140 31.08 43.03 -6.54
CA THR A 140 31.94 42.00 -7.15
C THR A 140 33.29 42.53 -7.60
N TYR A 141 33.62 43.79 -7.30
CA TYR A 141 34.96 44.34 -7.55
C TYR A 141 36.05 43.66 -6.69
N ALA A 142 37.22 43.48 -7.30
CA ALA A 142 38.50 43.25 -6.62
C ALA A 142 39.64 43.79 -7.49
N SER A 143 40.75 44.22 -6.90
CA SER A 143 41.91 44.76 -7.65
C SER A 143 42.65 43.70 -8.49
N ALA A 144 42.38 42.42 -8.27
CA ALA A 144 42.83 41.29 -9.08
C ALA A 144 41.72 40.24 -9.19
N SER A 145 41.74 39.42 -10.24
CA SER A 145 40.75 38.37 -10.46
C SER A 145 40.91 37.22 -9.44
N VAL A 146 39.86 36.93 -8.67
CA VAL A 146 39.86 35.92 -7.60
C VAL A 146 38.49 35.24 -7.47
N VAL A 147 38.47 33.96 -7.08
CA VAL A 147 37.25 33.28 -6.64
C VAL A 147 37.00 33.64 -5.19
N ALA A 148 35.84 34.23 -4.87
CA ALA A 148 35.51 34.66 -3.53
C ALA A 148 34.05 34.34 -3.18
N GLN A 149 33.77 34.23 -1.87
CA GLN A 149 32.39 34.26 -1.39
C GLN A 149 31.77 35.62 -1.75
N GLN A 150 30.58 35.58 -2.34
CA GLN A 150 29.79 36.75 -2.69
C GLN A 150 28.58 36.90 -1.75
N TYR A 151 27.97 35.80 -1.32
CA TYR A 151 26.77 35.79 -0.47
C TYR A 151 26.77 34.60 0.49
N SER A 152 26.08 34.75 1.61
CA SER A 152 25.71 33.66 2.54
C SER A 152 24.33 33.99 3.11
N SER A 153 23.45 33.00 3.21
CA SER A 153 22.15 33.19 3.85
C SER A 153 22.29 33.23 5.39
N ALA A 154 21.21 33.59 6.07
CA ALA A 154 21.01 33.14 7.45
C ALA A 154 20.75 31.63 7.48
N ALA A 155 20.62 31.04 8.67
CA ALA A 155 20.03 29.70 8.80
C ALA A 155 18.56 29.74 8.33
N LEU A 156 18.17 28.70 7.59
CA LEU A 156 16.87 28.53 6.95
C LEU A 156 16.16 27.31 7.57
N PRO A 157 14.82 27.26 7.54
CA PRO A 157 14.10 26.00 7.72
C PRO A 157 14.62 24.95 6.71
N PRO A 158 14.67 23.65 7.03
CA PRO A 158 14.95 22.64 6.01
C PRO A 158 13.81 22.61 4.98
N GLY A 159 14.13 22.73 3.70
CA GLY A 159 13.14 22.69 2.63
C GLY A 159 13.73 23.07 1.27
N THR A 160 12.84 23.23 0.28
CA THR A 160 13.21 23.79 -1.03
C THR A 160 13.22 25.32 -0.97
N HIS A 161 14.32 25.91 -1.41
CA HIS A 161 14.54 27.36 -1.45
C HIS A 161 14.96 27.81 -2.85
N THR A 162 14.77 29.11 -3.12
CA THR A 162 15.15 29.75 -4.39
C THR A 162 15.98 31.00 -4.14
N LEU A 163 17.25 30.99 -4.54
CA LEU A 163 18.12 32.16 -4.52
C LEU A 163 18.22 32.76 -5.93
N THR A 164 17.86 34.04 -6.06
CA THR A 164 18.04 34.82 -7.30
C THR A 164 19.24 35.76 -7.18
N ILE A 165 20.02 35.88 -8.26
CA ILE A 165 21.18 36.76 -8.36
C ILE A 165 21.03 37.60 -9.62
N ARG A 166 20.91 38.93 -9.50
CA ARG A 166 20.69 39.83 -10.65
C ARG A 166 21.82 40.84 -10.82
N ASN A 167 22.33 40.99 -12.04
CA ASN A 167 23.22 42.10 -12.40
C ASN A 167 22.44 43.43 -12.36
N VAL A 168 22.88 44.36 -11.50
CA VAL A 168 22.22 45.65 -11.27
C VAL A 168 22.63 46.70 -12.32
N HIS A 169 23.67 46.42 -13.12
CA HIS A 169 24.28 47.36 -14.08
C HIS A 169 24.73 48.69 -13.45
N GLN A 170 25.24 48.59 -12.24
CA GLN A 170 25.86 49.67 -11.48
C GLN A 170 27.24 49.15 -11.03
N ARG A 171 28.19 50.06 -10.77
CA ARG A 171 29.56 49.70 -10.33
C ARG A 171 30.14 50.77 -9.40
N GLY A 172 31.07 50.37 -8.54
CA GLY A 172 31.85 51.31 -7.72
C GLY A 172 32.87 52.13 -8.56
N PRO A 173 33.35 53.28 -8.05
CA PRO A 173 34.28 54.15 -8.80
C PRO A 173 35.60 53.50 -9.21
N ALA A 174 36.06 52.47 -8.48
CA ALA A 174 37.29 51.74 -8.75
C ALA A 174 37.14 50.67 -9.86
N SER A 175 35.91 50.38 -10.30
CA SER A 175 35.64 49.35 -11.29
C SER A 175 35.59 49.90 -12.72
N SER A 176 36.08 49.09 -13.66
CA SER A 176 36.08 49.41 -15.09
C SER A 176 34.86 48.89 -15.86
N ASN A 177 33.97 48.08 -15.27
CA ASN A 177 32.78 47.54 -15.95
C ASN A 177 31.67 47.09 -14.96
N TYR A 178 30.67 46.35 -15.46
CA TYR A 178 29.52 45.84 -14.71
C TYR A 178 29.52 44.30 -14.61
N TYR A 179 30.69 43.69 -14.49
CA TYR A 179 30.85 42.24 -14.47
C TYR A 179 30.17 41.61 -13.25
N VAL A 180 29.41 40.54 -13.44
CA VAL A 180 28.96 39.64 -12.37
C VAL A 180 29.29 38.22 -12.82
N GLY A 181 29.98 37.45 -11.96
CA GLY A 181 30.41 36.07 -12.25
C GLY A 181 30.06 35.11 -11.12
N PHE A 182 29.57 33.93 -11.48
CA PHE A 182 29.14 32.84 -10.59
C PHE A 182 29.93 31.56 -10.89
N ASP A 183 30.44 30.92 -9.84
CA ASP A 183 31.24 29.69 -9.86
C ASP A 183 30.42 28.52 -9.32
N ARG A 184 30.01 28.61 -8.05
CA ARG A 184 29.21 27.56 -7.40
C ARG A 184 28.43 28.10 -6.20
N ALA A 185 27.47 27.31 -5.73
CA ALA A 185 26.88 27.45 -4.40
C ALA A 185 27.17 26.22 -3.54
N GLU A 186 27.30 26.42 -2.23
CA GLU A 186 27.47 25.37 -1.22
C GLU A 186 26.28 25.41 -0.27
N VAL A 187 25.58 24.28 -0.11
CA VAL A 187 24.30 24.18 0.59
C VAL A 187 24.42 23.20 1.74
N LEU A 188 24.11 23.61 2.97
CA LEU A 188 24.07 22.71 4.11
C LEU A 188 22.73 21.95 4.15
N ASN A 189 22.79 20.66 4.43
CA ASN A 189 21.63 19.80 4.67
C ASN A 189 21.72 19.22 6.09
N GLU A 190 20.61 19.15 6.80
CA GLU A 190 20.51 18.36 8.04
C GLU A 190 20.08 16.93 7.70
N THR A 191 21.04 16.00 7.69
CA THR A 191 20.75 14.57 7.59
C THR A 191 20.73 13.95 8.98
N VAL A 192 19.60 13.40 9.39
CA VAL A 192 19.53 12.48 10.54
C VAL A 192 19.83 11.09 10.02
N THR A 193 20.74 10.36 10.65
CA THR A 193 20.90 8.93 10.36
C THR A 193 19.59 8.23 10.74
N PRO A 194 18.87 7.57 9.82
CA PRO A 194 17.58 7.00 10.16
C PRO A 194 17.74 5.96 11.27
N PRO A 195 16.87 5.96 12.30
CA PRO A 195 16.64 4.77 13.10
C PRO A 195 16.22 3.59 12.19
N PRO A 196 16.23 2.34 12.69
CA PRO A 196 15.55 1.24 12.01
C PRO A 196 14.09 1.61 11.67
N PRO A 197 13.42 0.90 10.73
CA PRO A 197 12.04 1.19 10.35
C PRO A 197 11.06 0.89 11.50
N THR A 198 10.98 1.83 12.44
CA THR A 198 10.08 1.82 13.60
C THR A 198 9.06 2.92 13.39
N THR A 199 7.79 2.54 13.31
CA THR A 199 6.70 3.53 13.39
C THR A 199 6.73 4.20 14.76
N PHE A 200 6.57 5.52 14.79
CA PHE A 200 6.48 6.29 16.03
C PHE A 200 5.38 7.34 15.95
N THR A 201 4.93 7.82 17.11
CA THR A 201 3.77 8.72 17.23
C THR A 201 4.17 10.08 17.77
N ILE A 202 3.66 11.15 17.14
CA ILE A 202 3.74 12.54 17.56
C ILE A 202 2.34 12.95 18.02
N GLU A 203 2.11 13.00 19.33
CA GLU A 203 0.83 13.40 19.95
C GLU A 203 0.63 14.94 19.90
N ASP A 204 -0.62 15.43 20.02
CA ASP A 204 -0.95 16.86 20.19
C ASP A 204 -0.25 17.54 21.40
N THR A 205 0.16 16.73 22.37
CA THR A 205 0.93 17.15 23.54
C THR A 205 2.43 17.28 23.29
N ALA A 206 2.95 16.82 22.14
CA ALA A 206 4.38 16.90 21.78
C ALA A 206 4.78 18.31 21.31
N VAL A 207 4.46 19.34 22.11
CA VAL A 207 4.55 20.74 21.70
C VAL A 207 6.01 21.21 21.60
N GLY A 208 6.42 21.67 20.41
CA GLY A 208 7.75 22.22 20.16
C GLY A 208 8.04 22.40 18.66
N THR A 209 9.25 22.86 18.34
CA THR A 209 9.72 23.12 16.97
C THR A 209 10.82 22.15 16.49
N GLY A 210 11.21 21.21 17.35
CA GLY A 210 12.22 20.19 17.06
C GLY A 210 11.67 19.04 16.21
N ILE A 211 12.53 18.08 15.91
CA ILE A 211 12.15 16.86 15.21
C ILE A 211 11.22 16.02 16.11
N ASN A 212 10.17 15.48 15.50
CA ASN A 212 9.10 14.70 16.11
C ASN A 212 8.27 15.51 17.13
N GLN A 213 8.05 16.79 16.83
CA GLN A 213 7.26 17.72 17.61
C GLN A 213 6.28 18.49 16.72
N VAL A 214 5.27 19.08 17.36
CA VAL A 214 4.24 19.91 16.71
C VAL A 214 4.20 21.30 17.33
N SER A 215 4.17 22.33 16.51
CA SER A 215 4.00 23.73 16.91
C SER A 215 2.66 24.26 16.43
N TYR A 216 2.09 25.22 17.15
CA TYR A 216 0.76 25.78 16.86
C TYR A 216 0.82 27.30 16.74
N ALA A 217 0.29 27.83 15.65
CA ALA A 217 0.12 29.25 15.39
C ALA A 217 -1.36 29.58 15.15
N GLY A 218 -1.82 30.74 15.61
CA GLY A 218 -3.24 31.10 15.59
C GLY A 218 -4.04 30.47 16.73
N GLY A 219 -5.36 30.41 16.57
CA GLY A 219 -6.31 30.01 17.61
C GLY A 219 -6.44 28.49 17.74
N TRP A 220 -5.46 27.83 18.36
CA TRP A 220 -5.54 26.40 18.72
C TRP A 220 -5.86 26.21 20.20
N SER A 221 -7.02 25.63 20.47
CA SER A 221 -7.47 25.23 21.82
C SER A 221 -7.06 23.79 22.10
N VAL A 222 -6.76 23.46 23.35
CA VAL A 222 -6.55 22.08 23.81
C VAL A 222 -7.84 21.55 24.46
N CYS A 223 -8.13 20.27 24.23
CA CYS A 223 -9.29 19.57 24.73
C CYS A 223 -8.82 18.34 25.49
N THR A 224 -8.94 18.33 26.82
CA THR A 224 -8.46 17.24 27.67
C THR A 224 -9.64 16.56 28.37
N GLY A 225 -9.76 15.24 28.23
CA GLY A 225 -10.86 14.46 28.82
C GLY A 225 -12.22 14.62 28.14
N CYS A 226 -12.28 15.28 26.99
CA CYS A 226 -13.47 15.41 26.14
C CYS A 226 -13.59 14.24 25.15
N GLY A 227 -14.77 14.09 24.53
CA GLY A 227 -15.02 13.07 23.51
C GLY A 227 -14.76 13.58 22.08
N PRO A 228 -14.47 12.70 21.10
CA PRO A 228 -14.31 11.25 21.23
C PRO A 228 -13.00 10.88 21.94
N ALA A 229 -12.91 9.67 22.49
CA ALA A 229 -11.75 9.24 23.25
C ALA A 229 -10.51 9.05 22.35
N THR A 230 -9.44 9.78 22.65
CA THR A 230 -8.12 9.65 22.03
C THR A 230 -7.15 8.82 22.91
N PRO A 231 -6.05 8.27 22.37
CA PRO A 231 -5.13 7.40 23.12
C PRO A 231 -4.54 8.07 24.37
N ASN A 232 -4.19 9.36 24.27
CA ASN A 232 -3.64 10.16 25.38
C ASN A 232 -4.72 10.95 26.16
N ARG A 233 -6.00 10.86 25.75
CA ARG A 233 -7.14 11.67 26.25
C ARG A 233 -7.00 13.18 26.06
N SER A 234 -6.20 13.61 25.09
CA SER A 234 -6.05 14.99 24.62
C SER A 234 -6.31 15.07 23.11
N PHE A 235 -6.68 16.25 22.63
CA PHE A 235 -6.48 16.67 21.25
C PHE A 235 -6.50 18.20 21.20
N ARG A 236 -6.06 18.78 20.07
CA ARG A 236 -6.15 20.22 19.82
C ARG A 236 -7.07 20.52 18.67
N TYR A 237 -7.73 21.68 18.70
CA TYR A 237 -8.64 22.08 17.63
C TYR A 237 -8.62 23.60 17.38
N SER A 238 -9.11 24.01 16.21
CA SER A 238 -9.28 25.40 15.83
C SER A 238 -10.56 25.64 15.03
N TYR A 239 -11.15 26.82 15.17
CA TYR A 239 -12.21 27.36 14.30
C TYR A 239 -11.73 28.55 13.44
N ASP A 240 -10.49 28.98 13.63
CA ASP A 240 -10.01 30.31 13.22
C ASP A 240 -9.19 30.25 11.94
N SER A 241 -9.50 31.17 11.02
CA SER A 241 -8.86 31.27 9.70
C SER A 241 -7.35 31.43 9.82
N GLY A 242 -6.59 30.62 9.08
CA GLY A 242 -5.13 30.71 9.06
C GLY A 242 -4.45 30.24 10.35
N SER A 243 -5.16 29.56 11.25
CA SER A 243 -4.53 28.80 12.33
C SER A 243 -3.83 27.58 11.73
N ILE A 244 -2.56 27.39 12.08
CA ILE A 244 -1.68 26.36 11.50
C ILE A 244 -1.09 25.51 12.62
N ALA A 245 -1.18 24.19 12.48
CA ALA A 245 -0.32 23.26 13.21
C ALA A 245 0.83 22.84 12.28
N THR A 246 2.07 22.92 12.75
CA THR A 246 3.26 22.57 11.98
C THR A 246 4.01 21.45 12.69
N ILE A 247 3.99 20.27 12.09
CA ILE A 247 4.66 19.05 12.58
C ILE A 247 5.98 18.90 11.84
N ARG A 248 7.09 18.84 12.58
CA ARG A 248 8.40 18.50 12.02
C ARG A 248 8.72 17.06 12.39
N PHE A 249 9.07 16.23 11.42
CA PHE A 249 9.29 14.79 11.62
C PHE A 249 10.51 14.27 10.84
N ALA A 250 11.03 13.12 11.25
CA ALA A 250 12.03 12.38 10.49
C ALA A 250 11.48 11.00 10.07
N GLY A 251 11.47 10.71 8.77
CA GLY A 251 10.98 9.44 8.20
C GLY A 251 10.33 9.60 6.82
N SER A 252 10.16 8.48 6.11
CA SER A 252 9.62 8.42 4.74
C SER A 252 8.10 8.60 4.58
N GLN A 253 7.30 8.66 5.65
CA GLN A 253 5.86 8.97 5.55
C GLN A 253 5.30 9.48 6.88
N ILE A 254 4.24 10.29 6.81
CA ILE A 254 3.43 10.73 7.96
C ILE A 254 1.93 10.52 7.71
N SER A 255 1.21 10.03 8.72
CA SER A 255 -0.25 9.82 8.73
C SER A 255 -0.88 10.57 9.90
N VAL A 256 -1.79 11.50 9.64
CA VAL A 256 -2.41 12.38 10.63
C VAL A 256 -3.81 11.91 11.01
N TYR A 257 -3.98 11.65 12.30
CA TYR A 257 -5.26 11.38 12.94
C TYR A 257 -5.78 12.63 13.63
N GLY A 258 -7.10 12.81 13.59
CA GLY A 258 -7.78 13.94 14.19
C GLY A 258 -9.28 13.72 14.25
N ILE A 259 -9.98 14.62 14.93
CA ILE A 259 -11.41 14.43 15.21
C ILE A 259 -12.21 14.97 14.02
N GLN A 260 -13.07 14.15 13.44
CA GLN A 260 -14.16 14.62 12.57
C GLN A 260 -15.46 14.68 13.37
N ASN A 261 -16.32 15.66 13.10
CA ASN A 261 -17.58 15.90 13.85
C ASN A 261 -18.58 16.79 13.07
N PRO A 262 -19.81 17.02 13.56
CA PRO A 262 -20.81 17.84 12.86
C PRO A 262 -20.49 19.34 12.75
N LEU A 263 -19.40 19.79 13.38
CA LEU A 263 -18.87 21.15 13.30
C LEU A 263 -17.76 21.28 12.23
N GLY A 264 -17.38 20.18 11.56
CA GLY A 264 -16.18 20.06 10.73
C GLY A 264 -16.03 21.09 9.61
N GLY A 265 -14.88 21.74 9.56
CA GLY A 265 -14.45 22.60 8.46
C GLY A 265 -13.44 21.90 7.56
N PHE A 266 -12.89 22.65 6.61
CA PHE A 266 -11.83 22.15 5.74
C PHE A 266 -10.45 22.50 6.32
N ALA A 267 -9.52 21.55 6.27
CA ALA A 267 -8.10 21.79 6.53
C ALA A 267 -7.26 21.54 5.28
N ALA A 268 -6.26 22.39 5.06
CA ALA A 268 -5.25 22.21 4.02
C ALA A 268 -3.96 21.62 4.62
N PHE A 269 -3.54 20.48 4.10
CA PHE A 269 -2.33 19.75 4.45
C PHE A 269 -1.24 19.99 3.40
N SER A 270 -0.08 20.50 3.81
CA SER A 270 1.07 20.71 2.89
C SER A 270 2.36 20.19 3.51
N ILE A 271 3.02 19.27 2.81
CA ILE A 271 4.35 18.75 3.11
C ILE A 271 5.39 19.65 2.42
N ASP A 272 6.41 20.08 3.16
CA ASP A 272 7.59 20.81 2.68
C ASP A 272 7.28 22.04 1.81
N GLY A 273 6.14 22.70 2.06
CA GLY A 273 5.67 23.85 1.29
C GLY A 273 5.07 23.50 -0.08
N GLY A 274 4.89 22.21 -0.39
CA GLY A 274 4.27 21.73 -1.62
C GLY A 274 2.77 22.00 -1.71
N THR A 275 2.16 21.68 -2.86
CA THR A 275 0.74 21.92 -3.15
C THR A 275 -0.17 21.34 -2.06
N PRO A 276 -1.02 22.16 -1.40
CA PRO A 276 -1.85 21.65 -0.31
C PRO A 276 -2.95 20.69 -0.77
N THR A 277 -3.17 19.62 0.02
CA THR A 277 -4.33 18.71 -0.08
C THR A 277 -5.41 19.18 0.89
N VAL A 278 -6.67 19.32 0.45
CA VAL A 278 -7.77 19.80 1.31
C VAL A 278 -8.66 18.63 1.73
N THR A 279 -8.87 18.46 3.04
CA THR A 279 -9.76 17.44 3.64
C THR A 279 -10.94 18.10 4.35
N ASP A 280 -12.15 17.55 4.21
CA ASP A 280 -13.33 17.90 5.02
C ASP A 280 -13.32 17.15 6.36
N PHE A 281 -13.52 17.85 7.47
CA PHE A 281 -13.60 17.28 8.83
C PHE A 281 -15.05 17.01 9.27
N PHE A 282 -16.04 17.17 8.39
CA PHE A 282 -17.43 16.86 8.70
C PHE A 282 -17.69 15.36 8.86
N LEU A 283 -18.36 14.99 9.96
CA LEU A 283 -18.90 13.65 10.18
C LEU A 283 -20.12 13.71 11.11
N ASP A 284 -21.20 12.98 10.81
CA ASP A 284 -22.48 13.04 11.57
C ASP A 284 -22.34 12.64 13.05
N ALA A 285 -21.36 11.79 13.37
CA ALA A 285 -21.00 11.41 14.73
C ALA A 285 -19.51 11.69 14.98
N SER A 286 -19.17 12.26 16.14
CA SER A 286 -17.78 12.62 16.45
C SER A 286 -16.88 11.37 16.57
N ALA A 287 -15.84 11.28 15.75
CA ALA A 287 -14.91 10.15 15.74
C ALA A 287 -13.45 10.59 15.50
N VAL A 288 -12.48 9.77 15.91
CA VAL A 288 -11.08 9.93 15.53
C VAL A 288 -10.85 9.24 14.19
N VAL A 289 -10.41 9.99 13.18
CA VAL A 289 -10.29 9.56 11.79
C VAL A 289 -8.88 9.84 11.26
N LEU A 290 -8.40 9.03 10.32
CA LEU A 290 -7.22 9.33 9.51
C LEU A 290 -7.59 10.43 8.50
N ASN A 291 -7.19 11.67 8.76
CA ASN A 291 -7.58 12.83 7.96
C ASN A 291 -6.62 13.12 6.80
N TYR A 292 -5.38 12.63 6.89
CA TYR A 292 -4.35 12.80 5.88
C TYR A 292 -3.28 11.72 6.00
N SER A 293 -2.73 11.30 4.88
CA SER A 293 -1.45 10.56 4.83
C SER A 293 -0.62 11.18 3.72
N SER A 294 0.67 11.38 3.97
CA SER A 294 1.58 11.88 2.93
C SER A 294 1.79 10.82 1.85
N PRO A 295 2.18 11.22 0.63
CA PRO A 295 2.90 10.34 -0.28
C PRO A 295 4.13 9.72 0.42
N GLN A 296 4.73 8.69 -0.20
CA GLN A 296 6.09 8.31 0.18
C GLN A 296 7.04 9.47 -0.10
N LEU A 297 7.86 9.78 0.90
CA LEU A 297 8.89 10.80 0.88
C LEU A 297 10.26 10.10 0.86
N SER A 298 11.29 10.80 0.39
CA SER A 298 12.68 10.37 0.60
C SER A 298 12.97 10.27 2.09
N GLU A 299 13.67 9.23 2.57
CA GLU A 299 14.09 9.19 3.98
C GLU A 299 14.87 10.45 4.37
N GLY A 300 14.35 11.21 5.35
CA GLY A 300 14.82 12.56 5.65
C GLY A 300 14.00 13.26 6.72
N VAL A 301 14.26 14.55 6.90
CA VAL A 301 13.50 15.43 7.80
C VAL A 301 12.52 16.26 6.97
N HIS A 302 11.26 16.24 7.37
CA HIS A 302 10.14 16.86 6.67
C HIS A 302 9.30 17.74 7.60
N THR A 303 8.52 18.63 7.00
CA THR A 303 7.59 19.52 7.69
C THR A 303 6.19 19.39 7.10
N LEU A 304 5.23 18.93 7.90
CA LEU A 304 3.80 18.95 7.56
C LEU A 304 3.13 20.17 8.20
N SER A 305 2.43 20.96 7.40
CA SER A 305 1.52 22.00 7.88
C SER A 305 0.07 21.56 7.75
N ILE A 306 -0.76 21.91 8.75
CA ILE A 306 -2.21 21.69 8.81
C ILE A 306 -2.86 23.06 9.04
N ALA A 307 -3.42 23.66 7.99
CA ALA A 307 -3.99 25.00 8.03
C ALA A 307 -5.52 24.97 8.00
N ASN A 308 -6.20 25.62 8.95
CA ASN A 308 -7.64 25.84 8.87
C ASN A 308 -7.95 26.92 7.81
N VAL A 309 -8.57 26.52 6.70
CA VAL A 309 -8.89 27.42 5.57
C VAL A 309 -10.25 28.13 5.72
N ARG A 310 -10.97 27.88 6.82
CA ARG A 310 -12.28 28.45 7.15
C ARG A 310 -13.32 28.32 6.04
N GLN A 311 -13.30 27.16 5.39
CA GLN A 311 -14.35 26.67 4.49
C GLN A 311 -15.05 25.47 5.15
N ARG A 312 -16.25 25.13 4.69
CA ARG A 312 -17.03 23.98 5.18
C ARG A 312 -17.99 23.48 4.11
N SER A 313 -18.38 22.22 4.20
CA SER A 313 -19.47 21.66 3.38
C SER A 313 -20.84 22.15 3.87
N GLY A 314 -21.87 21.96 3.04
CA GLY A 314 -23.24 22.40 3.35
C GLY A 314 -23.87 21.70 4.55
N ALA A 315 -23.44 20.47 4.85
CA ALA A 315 -23.92 19.66 5.98
C ALA A 315 -23.30 20.09 7.33
N SER A 316 -22.09 20.66 7.32
CA SER A 316 -21.42 21.12 8.52
C SER A 316 -22.03 22.38 9.11
N SER A 317 -22.02 22.47 10.44
CA SER A 317 -22.49 23.62 11.20
C SER A 317 -21.39 24.63 11.61
N ASN A 318 -20.09 24.35 11.38
CA ASN A 318 -19.00 25.27 11.75
C ASN A 318 -17.72 25.03 10.90
N TYR A 319 -16.57 25.55 11.36
CA TYR A 319 -15.26 25.49 10.69
C TYR A 319 -14.21 24.71 11.51
N TYR A 320 -14.63 23.67 12.23
CA TYR A 320 -13.78 22.90 13.15
C TYR A 320 -12.68 22.13 12.41
N VAL A 321 -11.43 22.27 12.85
CA VAL A 321 -10.31 21.39 12.45
C VAL A 321 -9.68 20.84 13.73
N GLY A 322 -9.55 19.51 13.83
CA GLY A 322 -9.02 18.82 15.02
C GLY A 322 -7.77 17.99 14.71
N PHE A 323 -6.75 18.07 15.57
CA PHE A 323 -5.52 17.28 15.50
C PHE A 323 -5.35 16.48 16.80
N ASP A 324 -5.24 15.16 16.67
CA ASP A 324 -5.00 14.22 17.77
C ASP A 324 -3.53 13.81 17.79
N ARG A 325 -3.07 13.14 16.72
CA ARG A 325 -1.70 12.64 16.61
C ARG A 325 -1.28 12.45 15.16
N ALA A 326 0.02 12.41 14.92
CA ALA A 326 0.59 11.90 13.69
C ALA A 326 1.39 10.62 13.96
N VAL A 327 1.33 9.66 13.04
CA VAL A 327 2.16 8.45 13.03
C VAL A 327 3.15 8.58 11.88
N VAL A 328 4.44 8.38 12.15
CA VAL A 328 5.53 8.52 11.20
C VAL A 328 6.20 7.17 11.01
N GLY A 329 6.51 6.83 9.75
CA GLY A 329 7.02 5.53 9.33
C GLY A 329 6.20 4.96 8.16
N GLY A 330 6.77 3.98 7.44
CA GLY A 330 6.18 3.42 6.23
C GLY A 330 4.75 2.88 6.41
N PRO A 331 3.94 2.82 5.33
CA PRO A 331 2.48 2.85 5.44
C PRO A 331 1.88 1.86 6.42
N THR A 332 1.24 2.40 7.46
CA THR A 332 0.30 1.64 8.29
C THR A 332 -0.91 1.28 7.44
N VAL A 333 -1.07 0.00 7.08
CA VAL A 333 -2.40 -0.51 6.70
C VAL A 333 -3.34 -0.16 7.86
N PRO A 334 -4.55 0.36 7.60
CA PRO A 334 -5.58 0.41 8.63
C PRO A 334 -5.71 -0.99 9.26
N PRO A 335 -5.79 -1.11 10.60
CA PRO A 335 -6.15 -2.40 11.19
C PRO A 335 -7.46 -2.87 10.55
N PRO A 336 -7.65 -4.19 10.32
CA PRO A 336 -8.85 -4.69 9.65
C PRO A 336 -10.10 -4.14 10.34
N PRO A 337 -11.14 -3.75 9.57
CA PRO A 337 -12.36 -3.17 10.13
C PRO A 337 -12.87 -4.04 11.28
N PRO A 338 -13.24 -3.44 12.44
CA PRO A 338 -13.87 -4.19 13.51
C PRO A 338 -15.05 -4.97 12.95
N ALA A 339 -15.13 -6.25 13.28
CA ALA A 339 -16.26 -7.09 12.89
C ALA A 339 -17.57 -6.39 13.26
N THR A 340 -18.42 -6.08 12.28
CA THR A 340 -19.76 -5.59 12.60
C THR A 340 -20.44 -6.68 13.42
N PRO A 341 -20.86 -6.45 14.67
CA PRO A 341 -21.50 -7.51 15.46
C PRO A 341 -22.77 -7.99 14.75
N PRO A 342 -23.18 -9.26 14.93
CA PRO A 342 -24.41 -9.75 14.32
C PRO A 342 -25.59 -8.97 14.87
N VAL A 343 -26.49 -8.51 14.00
CA VAL A 343 -27.68 -7.74 14.38
C VAL A 343 -28.90 -8.64 14.26
N THR A 344 -29.72 -8.71 15.31
CA THR A 344 -31.04 -9.34 15.25
C THR A 344 -32.11 -8.25 15.21
N VAL A 345 -32.97 -8.29 14.19
CA VAL A 345 -34.13 -7.43 14.03
C VAL A 345 -35.38 -8.24 14.39
N GLU A 346 -35.82 -8.11 15.63
CA GLU A 346 -36.99 -8.81 16.18
C GLU A 346 -38.32 -8.29 15.59
N ASP A 347 -39.38 -9.12 15.55
CA ASP A 347 -40.76 -8.71 15.22
C ASP A 347 -41.29 -7.54 16.09
N THR A 348 -40.75 -7.42 17.31
CA THR A 348 -41.07 -6.34 18.23
C THR A 348 -40.38 -5.02 17.93
N ALA A 349 -39.38 -4.98 17.05
CA ALA A 349 -38.63 -3.77 16.68
C ALA A 349 -39.40 -2.87 15.70
N VAL A 350 -40.62 -2.47 16.07
CA VAL A 350 -41.54 -1.76 15.18
C VAL A 350 -41.07 -0.33 14.91
N GLY A 351 -40.90 0.03 13.64
CA GLY A 351 -40.52 1.38 13.21
C GLY A 351 -40.10 1.46 11.75
N THR A 352 -39.58 2.61 11.33
CA THR A 352 -39.16 2.91 9.94
C THR A 352 -37.67 3.21 9.79
N GLY A 353 -36.90 3.18 10.87
CA GLY A 353 -35.45 3.37 10.88
C GLY A 353 -34.67 2.11 10.49
N ALA A 354 -33.34 2.17 10.65
CA ALA A 354 -32.49 1.00 10.48
C ALA A 354 -32.71 -0.02 11.61
N ASN A 355 -32.60 -1.31 11.29
CA ASN A 355 -32.78 -2.44 12.21
C ASN A 355 -34.18 -2.46 12.86
N GLN A 356 -35.21 -2.16 12.06
CA GLN A 356 -36.61 -2.10 12.47
C GLN A 356 -37.54 -2.73 11.40
N VAL A 357 -38.77 -3.06 11.80
CA VAL A 357 -39.82 -3.59 10.91
C VAL A 357 -41.03 -2.66 10.88
N SER A 358 -41.47 -2.27 9.69
CA SER A 358 -42.76 -1.59 9.50
C SER A 358 -43.80 -2.55 8.92
N TYR A 359 -44.96 -2.65 9.57
CA TYR A 359 -46.05 -3.55 9.17
C TYR A 359 -47.17 -2.78 8.46
N ALA A 360 -47.65 -3.32 7.35
CA ALA A 360 -48.79 -2.83 6.57
C ALA A 360 -49.88 -3.91 6.50
N GLY A 361 -51.14 -3.50 6.63
CA GLY A 361 -52.27 -4.42 6.84
C GLY A 361 -52.32 -4.97 8.27
N ASN A 362 -53.27 -5.86 8.54
CA ASN A 362 -53.49 -6.40 9.88
C ASN A 362 -52.45 -7.48 10.22
N TRP A 363 -51.51 -7.14 11.09
CA TRP A 363 -50.56 -8.06 11.73
C TRP A 363 -50.79 -8.13 13.24
N THR A 364 -51.08 -9.32 13.75
CA THR A 364 -51.33 -9.57 15.17
C THR A 364 -50.04 -10.00 15.84
N GLN A 365 -49.61 -9.31 16.90
CA GLN A 365 -48.53 -9.80 17.75
C GLN A 365 -49.06 -10.89 18.68
N CYS A 366 -48.27 -11.94 18.83
CA CYS A 366 -48.64 -13.16 19.54
C CYS A 366 -47.48 -13.54 20.48
N VAL A 367 -47.67 -13.30 21.77
CA VAL A 367 -46.65 -13.52 22.81
C VAL A 367 -46.95 -14.83 23.54
N GLY A 368 -45.94 -15.70 23.67
CA GLY A 368 -46.06 -17.00 24.36
C GLY A 368 -46.89 -18.07 23.63
N CYS A 369 -47.28 -17.84 22.38
CA CYS A 369 -48.11 -18.75 21.60
C CYS A 369 -47.33 -19.74 20.71
N VAL A 370 -46.00 -19.58 20.62
CA VAL A 370 -45.10 -20.53 19.97
C VAL A 370 -44.01 -20.89 20.97
N HIS A 371 -43.85 -22.18 21.26
CA HIS A 371 -42.73 -22.65 22.06
C HIS A 371 -41.45 -22.53 21.22
N VAL A 372 -40.41 -21.90 21.78
CA VAL A 372 -39.08 -21.58 21.20
C VAL A 372 -39.03 -20.55 20.05
N SER A 373 -39.32 -19.27 20.37
CA SER A 373 -38.56 -18.13 19.80
C SER A 373 -37.69 -17.44 20.86
N PRO A 374 -36.58 -16.76 20.49
CA PRO A 374 -35.66 -16.14 21.45
C PRO A 374 -36.29 -15.04 22.32
N ASN A 375 -37.22 -14.27 21.75
CA ASN A 375 -37.92 -13.18 22.44
C ASN A 375 -39.34 -13.57 22.95
N ASN A 376 -39.78 -14.81 22.68
CA ASN A 376 -41.12 -15.34 22.98
C ASN A 376 -42.29 -14.55 22.34
N SER A 377 -42.04 -13.87 21.22
CA SER A 377 -43.01 -13.13 20.38
C SER A 377 -42.93 -13.63 18.94
N VAL A 378 -44.04 -13.52 18.21
CA VAL A 378 -44.09 -13.50 16.74
C VAL A 378 -45.19 -12.55 16.29
N ARG A 379 -45.11 -12.02 15.06
CA ARG A 379 -46.21 -11.31 14.40
C ARG A 379 -46.75 -12.10 13.23
N THR A 380 -48.06 -12.35 13.23
CA THR A 380 -48.73 -13.16 12.20
C THR A 380 -49.80 -12.36 11.45
N SER A 381 -50.03 -12.72 10.19
CA SER A 381 -51.17 -12.23 9.41
C SER A 381 -51.77 -13.34 8.56
N THR A 382 -53.09 -13.34 8.40
CA THR A 382 -53.85 -14.20 7.49
C THR A 382 -54.44 -13.43 6.30
N ASN A 383 -54.11 -12.15 6.15
CA ASN A 383 -54.75 -11.25 5.20
C ASN A 383 -53.92 -11.11 3.92
N ALA A 384 -54.56 -11.29 2.76
CA ALA A 384 -53.94 -11.03 1.46
C ALA A 384 -53.44 -9.58 1.37
N GLY A 385 -52.21 -9.39 0.90
CA GLY A 385 -51.58 -8.07 0.76
C GLY A 385 -51.03 -7.47 2.06
N ALA A 386 -51.16 -8.15 3.21
CA ALA A 386 -50.48 -7.72 4.43
C ALA A 386 -48.96 -7.92 4.28
N ALA A 387 -48.17 -6.89 4.59
CA ALA A 387 -46.74 -6.87 4.35
C ALA A 387 -45.94 -6.45 5.59
N ALA A 388 -44.74 -6.99 5.73
CA ALA A 388 -43.73 -6.58 6.70
C ALA A 388 -42.49 -6.11 5.93
N THR A 389 -42.11 -4.85 6.09
CA THR A 389 -40.87 -4.29 5.52
C THR A 389 -39.82 -4.20 6.61
N ILE A 390 -38.82 -5.09 6.55
CA ILE A 390 -37.67 -5.14 7.43
C ILE A 390 -36.58 -4.24 6.86
N ARG A 391 -35.96 -3.39 7.68
CA ARG A 391 -34.81 -2.55 7.31
C ARG A 391 -33.58 -2.96 8.09
N PHE A 392 -32.43 -3.07 7.44
CA PHE A 392 -31.18 -3.46 8.08
C PHE A 392 -29.96 -2.81 7.43
N ALA A 393 -28.84 -2.77 8.17
CA ALA A 393 -27.53 -2.42 7.64
C ALA A 393 -26.63 -3.67 7.64
N GLY A 394 -26.13 -4.10 6.49
CA GLY A 394 -25.35 -5.33 6.36
C GLY A 394 -25.23 -5.84 4.92
N ILE A 395 -24.75 -7.07 4.77
CA ILE A 395 -24.55 -7.76 3.47
C ILE A 395 -25.46 -8.98 3.27
N GLN A 396 -26.24 -9.38 4.26
CA GLN A 396 -27.18 -10.49 4.16
C GLN A 396 -28.24 -10.38 5.25
N ALA A 397 -29.43 -10.92 5.00
CA ALA A 397 -30.50 -11.07 5.98
C ALA A 397 -31.15 -12.45 5.91
N ASN A 398 -31.26 -13.11 7.06
CA ASN A 398 -31.89 -14.41 7.24
C ASN A 398 -33.20 -14.22 8.00
N ILE A 399 -34.34 -14.40 7.32
CA ILE A 399 -35.68 -14.21 7.88
C ILE A 399 -36.15 -15.52 8.52
N TYR A 400 -36.33 -15.48 9.83
CA TYR A 400 -36.95 -16.55 10.61
C TYR A 400 -38.42 -16.23 10.87
N GLY A 401 -39.23 -17.28 10.92
CA GLY A 401 -40.66 -17.13 11.12
C GLY A 401 -41.37 -18.46 11.32
N VAL A 402 -42.69 -18.39 11.47
CA VAL A 402 -43.52 -19.55 11.77
C VAL A 402 -43.74 -20.37 10.50
N LYS A 403 -43.40 -21.66 10.55
CA LYS A 403 -44.06 -22.66 9.71
C LYS A 403 -45.08 -23.45 10.53
N GLY A 404 -46.25 -23.73 9.96
CA GLY A 404 -47.32 -24.44 10.68
C GLY A 404 -48.40 -25.03 9.76
N PRO A 405 -49.34 -25.82 10.31
CA PRO A 405 -50.36 -26.51 9.51
C PRO A 405 -51.31 -25.56 8.79
N ASP A 406 -51.45 -24.33 9.29
CA ASP A 406 -52.23 -23.23 8.76
C ASP A 406 -51.40 -22.23 7.92
N GLY A 407 -50.14 -22.56 7.62
CA GLY A 407 -49.21 -21.70 6.89
C GLY A 407 -49.64 -21.39 5.45
N GLY A 408 -49.50 -20.13 5.05
CA GLY A 408 -49.82 -19.64 3.71
C GLY A 408 -48.59 -19.46 2.80
N LEU A 409 -48.87 -19.05 1.56
CA LEU A 409 -47.86 -18.60 0.61
C LEU A 409 -47.59 -17.10 0.82
N ALA A 410 -46.31 -16.72 0.76
CA ALA A 410 -45.88 -15.33 0.80
C ALA A 410 -44.88 -15.03 -0.33
N THR A 411 -44.63 -13.75 -0.59
CA THR A 411 -43.52 -13.30 -1.43
C THR A 411 -42.52 -12.50 -0.63
N VAL A 412 -41.25 -12.56 -1.06
CA VAL A 412 -40.14 -11.78 -0.51
C VAL A 412 -39.50 -10.98 -1.64
N SER A 413 -39.29 -9.68 -1.44
CA SER A 413 -38.55 -8.79 -2.35
C SER A 413 -37.45 -8.07 -1.58
N VAL A 414 -36.22 -8.09 -2.09
CA VAL A 414 -35.07 -7.37 -1.56
C VAL A 414 -34.89 -6.06 -2.34
N ASP A 415 -34.77 -4.93 -1.65
CA ASP A 415 -34.57 -3.58 -2.19
C ASP A 415 -35.54 -3.15 -3.32
N GLY A 416 -36.74 -3.74 -3.35
CA GLY A 416 -37.74 -3.51 -4.39
C GLY A 416 -37.50 -4.29 -5.69
N GLY A 417 -36.53 -5.21 -5.71
CA GLY A 417 -36.27 -6.13 -6.80
C GLY A 417 -37.33 -7.24 -6.96
N PRO A 418 -37.10 -8.21 -7.86
CA PRO A 418 -38.04 -9.29 -8.16
C PRO A 418 -38.49 -10.07 -6.93
N THR A 419 -39.77 -10.45 -6.90
CA THR A 419 -40.34 -11.23 -5.79
C THR A 419 -40.04 -12.72 -5.92
N GLN A 420 -39.57 -13.34 -4.85
CA GLN A 420 -39.45 -14.78 -4.69
C GLN A 420 -40.61 -15.32 -3.84
N SER A 421 -41.24 -16.42 -4.25
CA SER A 421 -42.32 -17.05 -3.48
C SER A 421 -41.78 -18.01 -2.42
N ILE A 422 -42.33 -17.94 -1.20
CA ILE A 422 -42.04 -18.85 -0.10
C ILE A 422 -43.32 -19.51 0.41
N ASP A 423 -43.20 -20.75 0.88
CA ASP A 423 -44.29 -21.51 1.48
C ASP A 423 -44.03 -21.69 2.99
N THR A 424 -44.95 -21.17 3.81
CA THR A 424 -44.88 -21.24 5.28
C THR A 424 -45.63 -22.44 5.86
N TYR A 425 -46.14 -23.36 5.03
CA TYR A 425 -46.70 -24.61 5.52
C TYR A 425 -45.65 -25.51 6.19
N GLY A 426 -46.06 -26.16 7.29
CA GLY A 426 -45.37 -27.30 7.88
C GLY A 426 -46.36 -28.20 8.64
N PRO A 427 -46.15 -29.52 8.71
CA PRO A 427 -47.09 -30.44 9.39
C PRO A 427 -47.15 -30.24 10.92
N SER A 428 -46.30 -29.39 11.50
CA SER A 428 -46.34 -28.98 12.91
C SER A 428 -45.77 -27.57 13.06
N PRO A 429 -46.24 -26.76 14.05
CA PRO A 429 -45.70 -25.43 14.31
C PRO A 429 -44.21 -25.45 14.65
N SER A 430 -43.43 -24.58 14.03
CA SER A 430 -42.00 -24.39 14.31
C SER A 430 -41.52 -22.99 13.90
N ILE A 431 -40.54 -22.45 14.62
CA ILE A 431 -39.76 -21.30 14.16
C ILE A 431 -38.59 -21.83 13.33
N THR A 432 -38.48 -21.38 12.09
CA THR A 432 -37.42 -21.81 11.17
C THR A 432 -37.07 -20.74 10.16
N LEU A 433 -35.97 -20.93 9.42
CA LEU A 433 -35.57 -20.06 8.33
C LEU A 433 -36.62 -20.13 7.21
N LEU A 434 -37.27 -19.01 6.93
CA LEU A 434 -38.23 -18.86 5.84
C LEU A 434 -37.55 -18.39 4.55
N TYR A 435 -36.53 -17.55 4.68
CA TYR A 435 -35.81 -16.95 3.56
C TYR A 435 -34.39 -16.53 3.97
N SER A 436 -33.42 -16.72 3.09
CA SER A 436 -32.09 -16.12 3.20
C SER A 436 -31.90 -15.24 1.96
N SER A 437 -31.47 -13.99 2.16
CA SER A 437 -31.10 -13.15 1.01
C SER A 437 -29.84 -13.71 0.35
N GLU A 438 -29.69 -13.39 -0.94
CA GLU A 438 -28.38 -13.38 -1.58
C GLU A 438 -27.43 -12.41 -0.84
N ARG A 439 -26.14 -12.49 -1.16
CA ARG A 439 -25.15 -11.57 -0.61
C ARG A 439 -25.27 -10.21 -1.30
N LEU A 440 -25.62 -9.20 -0.53
CA LEU A 440 -25.80 -7.82 -0.95
C LEU A 440 -24.48 -7.05 -0.87
N ALA A 441 -24.45 -5.85 -1.47
CA ALA A 441 -23.42 -4.87 -1.19
C ALA A 441 -23.42 -4.49 0.30
N GLN A 442 -22.32 -3.96 0.85
CA GLN A 442 -22.35 -3.42 2.21
C GLN A 442 -23.12 -2.10 2.20
N GLY A 443 -24.31 -2.07 2.80
CA GLY A 443 -25.14 -0.88 2.79
C GLY A 443 -26.36 -0.96 3.70
N ASN A 444 -27.28 -0.02 3.52
CA ASN A 444 -28.61 -0.05 4.10
C ASN A 444 -29.57 -0.69 3.09
N HIS A 445 -30.28 -1.72 3.53
CA HIS A 445 -31.15 -2.55 2.70
C HIS A 445 -32.55 -2.66 3.32
N PHE A 446 -33.51 -3.09 2.52
CA PHE A 446 -34.82 -3.50 3.02
C PHE A 446 -35.35 -4.75 2.33
N ILE A 447 -36.09 -5.55 3.09
CA ILE A 447 -36.82 -6.71 2.55
C ILE A 447 -38.30 -6.53 2.85
N THR A 448 -39.15 -6.79 1.85
CA THR A 448 -40.61 -6.79 2.01
C THR A 448 -41.14 -8.23 1.90
N LEU A 449 -41.66 -8.75 3.01
CA LEU A 449 -42.38 -10.02 3.12
C LEU A 449 -43.89 -9.75 2.99
N THR A 450 -44.57 -10.33 2.01
CA THR A 450 -46.01 -10.06 1.72
C THR A 450 -46.81 -11.35 1.71
N ASN A 451 -47.91 -11.41 2.48
CA ASN A 451 -48.84 -12.55 2.47
C ASN A 451 -49.71 -12.52 1.20
N LEU A 452 -49.74 -13.61 0.43
CA LEU A 452 -50.54 -13.70 -0.80
C LEU A 452 -52.03 -14.00 -0.56
N GLY A 453 -52.41 -14.42 0.66
CA GLY A 453 -53.75 -14.96 0.94
C GLY A 453 -54.02 -16.29 0.23
N GLN A 454 -52.95 -17.00 -0.15
CA GLN A 454 -52.98 -18.28 -0.86
C GLN A 454 -52.33 -19.37 -0.01
N ARG A 455 -52.58 -20.64 -0.33
CA ARG A 455 -52.01 -21.79 0.38
C ARG A 455 -51.86 -22.99 -0.54
N ASN A 456 -50.95 -23.91 -0.21
CA ASN A 456 -50.89 -25.22 -0.84
C ASN A 456 -52.06 -26.11 -0.37
N SER A 457 -52.29 -27.23 -1.06
CA SER A 457 -53.40 -28.15 -0.77
C SER A 457 -53.31 -28.90 0.57
N SER A 458 -52.13 -28.93 1.20
CA SER A 458 -51.88 -29.59 2.49
C SER A 458 -52.11 -28.66 3.70
N SER A 459 -52.22 -27.35 3.46
CA SER A 459 -52.44 -26.34 4.49
C SER A 459 -53.92 -26.10 4.81
N SER A 460 -54.22 -25.89 6.09
CA SER A 460 -55.56 -25.53 6.59
C SER A 460 -55.84 -24.02 6.55
N GLY A 461 -54.84 -23.16 6.29
CA GLY A 461 -54.93 -21.72 6.51
C GLY A 461 -54.05 -20.87 5.58
N PHE A 462 -53.95 -19.59 5.89
CA PHE A 462 -53.21 -18.60 5.09
C PHE A 462 -52.23 -17.79 5.95
N ALA A 463 -51.80 -18.34 7.09
CA ALA A 463 -51.00 -17.62 8.07
C ALA A 463 -49.56 -17.41 7.58
N VAL A 464 -49.04 -16.19 7.71
CA VAL A 464 -47.63 -15.86 7.50
C VAL A 464 -47.14 -15.22 8.79
N GLY A 465 -46.12 -15.80 9.42
CA GLY A 465 -45.58 -15.35 10.70
C GLY A 465 -44.11 -14.94 10.59
N LEU A 466 -43.79 -13.72 11.03
CA LEU A 466 -42.43 -13.21 11.18
C LEU A 466 -42.01 -13.29 12.66
N ASP A 467 -40.82 -13.83 12.90
CA ASP A 467 -40.18 -13.93 14.22
C ASP A 467 -39.05 -12.90 14.35
N ARG A 468 -37.98 -13.09 13.58
CA ARG A 468 -36.81 -12.21 13.58
C ARG A 468 -36.09 -12.24 12.24
N VAL A 469 -35.24 -11.25 12.01
CA VAL A 469 -34.26 -11.26 10.92
C VAL A 469 -32.86 -11.20 11.51
N GLU A 470 -32.06 -12.22 11.22
CA GLU A 470 -30.65 -12.25 11.59
C GLU A 470 -29.81 -11.67 10.46
N VAL A 471 -29.03 -10.64 10.79
CA VAL A 471 -28.02 -10.02 9.94
C VAL A 471 -26.67 -10.53 10.45
N PRO A 472 -25.99 -11.44 9.74
CA PRO A 472 -24.76 -12.05 10.22
C PRO A 472 -23.65 -11.02 10.52
N ALA A 473 -22.75 -11.40 11.43
CA ALA A 473 -21.63 -10.55 11.80
C ALA A 473 -20.76 -10.21 10.58
N GLY A 474 -20.50 -8.92 10.37
CA GLY A 474 -19.64 -8.39 9.34
C GLY A 474 -18.16 -8.60 9.63
N LEU A 475 -17.73 -9.86 9.80
CA LEU A 475 -16.45 -10.25 9.21
C LEU A 475 -16.74 -10.71 7.80
N THR A 476 -16.09 -10.01 6.88
CA THR A 476 -15.94 -10.34 5.49
C THR A 476 -15.29 -11.72 5.33
N SER A 477 -16.05 -12.82 5.38
CA SER A 477 -15.63 -13.97 4.57
C SER A 477 -15.54 -13.42 3.15
N PRO A 478 -14.42 -13.57 2.44
CA PRO A 478 -14.37 -13.20 1.04
C PRO A 478 -15.47 -13.96 0.26
N PRO A 479 -15.75 -13.60 -1.01
CA PRO A 479 -16.47 -14.55 -1.86
C PRO A 479 -15.78 -15.91 -1.76
N ASP A 480 -16.53 -16.94 -1.36
CA ASP A 480 -16.03 -18.31 -1.38
C ASP A 480 -15.62 -18.63 -2.83
N LEU A 481 -14.48 -19.29 -2.99
CA LEU A 481 -14.10 -19.81 -4.30
C LEU A 481 -15.22 -20.73 -4.79
N PRO A 482 -15.64 -20.66 -6.07
CA PRO A 482 -16.75 -21.45 -6.59
C PRO A 482 -16.64 -22.92 -6.17
N PRO A 483 -17.76 -23.54 -5.73
CA PRO A 483 -17.74 -24.83 -5.05
C PRO A 483 -17.03 -25.89 -5.89
N TRP A 484 -15.91 -26.37 -5.36
CA TRP A 484 -15.05 -27.36 -5.96
C TRP A 484 -14.98 -28.60 -5.07
N THR A 485 -14.60 -29.75 -5.63
CA THR A 485 -14.61 -31.06 -4.97
C THR A 485 -13.50 -31.28 -3.94
N GLY A 486 -13.15 -30.22 -3.20
CA GLY A 486 -12.21 -30.20 -2.07
C GLY A 486 -10.72 -30.31 -2.47
N PRO A 487 -9.80 -29.73 -1.68
CA PRO A 487 -8.37 -29.82 -1.92
C PRO A 487 -7.88 -31.27 -2.01
N ARG A 488 -7.44 -31.66 -3.21
CA ARG A 488 -6.73 -32.90 -3.53
C ARG A 488 -5.46 -33.03 -2.68
N SER A 489 -4.82 -31.90 -2.37
CA SER A 489 -3.65 -31.80 -1.48
C SER A 489 -3.97 -32.21 -0.04
N GLY A 490 -5.22 -32.08 0.41
CA GLY A 490 -5.60 -32.24 1.81
C GLY A 490 -5.17 -31.09 2.73
N LYS A 491 -4.74 -29.95 2.17
CA LYS A 491 -4.44 -28.74 2.94
C LYS A 491 -5.70 -27.89 3.20
N PRO A 492 -5.75 -27.08 4.27
CA PRO A 492 -6.85 -26.16 4.54
C PRO A 492 -6.76 -24.85 3.71
N TRP A 493 -5.86 -24.82 2.73
CA TRP A 493 -5.72 -23.81 1.67
C TRP A 493 -5.42 -24.52 0.35
N ILE A 494 -5.59 -23.85 -0.78
CA ILE A 494 -5.26 -24.38 -2.10
C ILE A 494 -3.75 -24.33 -2.35
N SER A 495 -3.17 -25.44 -2.82
CA SER A 495 -1.73 -25.60 -2.93
C SER A 495 -1.30 -26.10 -4.31
N GLY A 496 -0.42 -25.35 -4.98
CA GLY A 496 0.04 -25.61 -6.35
C GLY A 496 1.55 -25.44 -6.60
N THR A 497 1.95 -25.61 -7.87
CA THR A 497 3.32 -25.40 -8.36
C THR A 497 3.30 -24.87 -9.80
N TYR A 498 4.42 -24.31 -10.27
CA TYR A 498 4.64 -24.05 -11.70
C TYR A 498 5.17 -25.33 -12.37
N PRO A 499 4.66 -25.73 -13.56
CA PRO A 499 5.17 -26.90 -14.26
C PRO A 499 6.51 -26.63 -14.96
N ASP A 500 7.61 -26.69 -14.20
CA ASP A 500 8.97 -26.66 -14.73
C ASP A 500 9.40 -28.05 -15.27
N PRO A 501 10.12 -28.14 -16.40
CA PRO A 501 10.56 -27.06 -17.29
C PRO A 501 9.58 -26.74 -18.43
N VAL A 502 8.44 -27.45 -18.53
CA VAL A 502 7.46 -27.29 -19.62
C VAL A 502 6.06 -27.34 -19.04
N MET A 503 5.22 -26.37 -19.40
CA MET A 503 3.83 -26.28 -18.94
C MET A 503 2.98 -27.45 -19.47
N ASN A 504 2.98 -28.56 -18.73
CA ASN A 504 2.15 -29.75 -18.99
C ASN A 504 1.77 -30.46 -17.66
N PRO A 505 0.72 -31.30 -17.67
CA PRO A 505 0.28 -32.04 -16.47
C PRO A 505 1.33 -32.95 -15.86
N ALA A 506 2.17 -33.61 -16.66
CA ALA A 506 3.17 -34.57 -16.18
C ALA A 506 4.24 -33.91 -15.27
N ASN A 507 4.63 -32.67 -15.58
CA ASN A 507 5.57 -31.92 -14.75
C ASN A 507 4.94 -31.43 -13.43
N ILE A 508 3.65 -31.04 -13.45
CA ILE A 508 2.89 -30.81 -12.21
C ILE A 508 2.88 -32.09 -11.37
N ASP A 509 2.32 -33.17 -11.91
CA ASP A 509 2.07 -34.40 -11.17
C ASP A 509 3.38 -35.05 -10.66
N ALA A 510 4.51 -34.89 -11.38
CA ALA A 510 5.83 -35.29 -10.90
C ALA A 510 6.28 -34.52 -9.64
N PHE A 511 6.10 -33.19 -9.59
CA PHE A 511 6.38 -32.40 -8.39
C PHE A 511 5.42 -32.73 -7.24
N CYS A 512 4.14 -32.92 -7.53
CA CYS A 512 3.13 -33.26 -6.51
C CYS A 512 3.33 -34.68 -5.95
N ALA A 513 3.75 -35.64 -6.78
CA ALA A 513 4.18 -36.96 -6.32
C ALA A 513 5.43 -36.86 -5.44
N TRP A 514 6.42 -36.06 -5.85
CA TRP A 514 7.64 -35.82 -5.07
C TRP A 514 7.36 -35.17 -3.70
N ARG A 515 6.48 -34.15 -3.63
CA ARG A 515 6.11 -33.53 -2.34
C ARG A 515 5.25 -34.43 -1.44
N GLY A 516 4.75 -35.56 -1.96
CA GLY A 516 3.94 -36.51 -1.22
C GLY A 516 2.48 -36.08 -0.99
N ALA A 517 1.96 -35.18 -1.83
CA ALA A 517 0.56 -34.76 -1.83
C ALA A 517 0.16 -34.19 -3.20
N PRO A 518 -1.00 -34.56 -3.77
CA PRO A 518 -1.49 -33.97 -5.02
C PRO A 518 -1.52 -32.45 -4.99
N CYS A 519 -1.44 -31.81 -6.16
CA CYS A 519 -1.67 -30.36 -6.27
C CYS A 519 -3.12 -30.06 -6.64
N ASP A 520 -3.61 -28.95 -6.12
CA ASP A 520 -4.96 -28.46 -6.35
C ASP A 520 -5.02 -27.62 -7.64
N PHE A 521 -3.98 -26.82 -7.86
CA PHE A 521 -3.85 -25.89 -8.98
C PHE A 521 -2.49 -25.96 -9.68
N ALA A 522 -2.45 -25.50 -10.93
CA ALA A 522 -1.24 -25.27 -11.71
C ALA A 522 -1.17 -23.79 -12.13
N LEU A 523 -0.03 -23.11 -11.91
CA LEU A 523 0.19 -21.79 -12.51
C LEU A 523 0.69 -21.94 -13.94
N LEU A 524 -0.01 -21.27 -14.87
CA LEU A 524 0.31 -21.21 -16.28
C LEU A 524 0.40 -19.76 -16.73
N TYR A 525 1.29 -19.46 -17.69
CA TYR A 525 1.43 -18.14 -18.29
C TYR A 525 1.01 -18.19 -19.77
N THR A 526 0.27 -17.18 -20.23
CA THR A 526 -0.02 -17.02 -21.66
C THR A 526 1.21 -16.54 -22.43
N THR A 527 1.32 -16.91 -23.70
CA THR A 527 2.44 -16.47 -24.54
C THR A 527 2.20 -15.01 -24.97
N ARG A 528 3.08 -14.10 -24.55
CA ARG A 528 2.83 -12.65 -24.55
C ARG A 528 3.00 -11.93 -25.90
N ASN A 529 3.21 -12.63 -27.01
CA ASN A 529 3.73 -12.02 -28.26
C ASN A 529 2.69 -11.59 -29.31
N ASN A 530 1.42 -11.98 -29.18
CA ASN A 530 0.33 -11.51 -30.03
C ASN A 530 -1.04 -11.75 -29.38
N TRP A 531 -2.10 -11.15 -29.94
CA TRP A 531 -3.46 -11.23 -29.38
C TRP A 531 -4.02 -12.65 -29.32
N VAL A 532 -3.78 -13.49 -30.32
CA VAL A 532 -4.26 -14.90 -30.31
C VAL A 532 -3.63 -15.64 -29.14
N ASN A 533 -2.32 -15.47 -28.92
CA ASN A 533 -1.63 -16.18 -27.83
C ASN A 533 -1.97 -15.66 -26.43
N VAL A 534 -2.35 -14.38 -26.28
CA VAL A 534 -2.78 -13.77 -25.01
C VAL A 534 -4.24 -14.10 -24.68
N THR A 535 -5.16 -13.96 -25.63
CA THR A 535 -6.61 -14.11 -25.38
C THR A 535 -7.24 -15.39 -25.94
N GLN A 536 -6.47 -16.25 -26.59
CA GLN A 536 -6.90 -17.56 -27.08
C GLN A 536 -5.81 -18.62 -26.84
N PRO A 537 -5.42 -18.92 -25.58
CA PRO A 537 -4.36 -19.88 -25.25
C PRO A 537 -4.82 -21.34 -25.43
N THR A 538 -5.43 -21.67 -26.58
CA THR A 538 -6.12 -22.93 -26.85
C THR A 538 -5.22 -24.15 -26.70
N SER A 539 -3.98 -24.11 -27.20
CA SER A 539 -3.01 -25.21 -27.03
C SER A 539 -2.68 -25.49 -25.57
N LEU A 540 -2.63 -24.44 -24.72
CA LEU A 540 -2.39 -24.57 -23.29
C LEU A 540 -3.62 -25.17 -22.59
N LEU A 541 -4.82 -24.67 -22.89
CA LEU A 541 -6.07 -25.18 -22.35
C LEU A 541 -6.35 -26.64 -22.79
N GLN A 542 -6.02 -27.01 -24.03
CA GLN A 542 -6.06 -28.39 -24.53
C GLN A 542 -5.09 -29.30 -23.77
N THR A 543 -3.86 -28.83 -23.55
CA THR A 543 -2.81 -29.58 -22.83
C THR A 543 -3.23 -29.88 -21.38
N PHE A 544 -3.96 -28.97 -20.74
CA PHE A 544 -4.48 -29.12 -19.38
C PHE A 544 -5.93 -29.60 -19.30
N ALA A 545 -6.62 -29.83 -20.43
CA ALA A 545 -7.99 -30.34 -20.44
C ALA A 545 -8.20 -31.65 -19.63
N PRO A 546 -7.32 -32.66 -19.69
CA PRO A 546 -7.47 -33.88 -18.88
C PRO A 546 -7.00 -33.72 -17.43
N TRP A 547 -6.38 -32.61 -17.04
CA TRP A 547 -5.86 -32.43 -15.68
C TRP A 547 -6.99 -31.99 -14.72
N PRO A 548 -7.21 -32.72 -13.60
CA PRO A 548 -8.39 -32.52 -12.75
C PRO A 548 -8.22 -31.44 -11.66
N GLY A 549 -7.09 -30.73 -11.63
CA GLY A 549 -6.94 -29.51 -10.85
C GLY A 549 -7.39 -28.27 -11.62
N ARG A 550 -7.52 -27.15 -10.90
CA ARG A 550 -7.92 -25.85 -11.46
C ARG A 550 -6.70 -25.08 -11.97
N LEU A 551 -6.89 -24.08 -12.83
CA LEU A 551 -5.78 -23.33 -13.42
C LEU A 551 -5.68 -21.94 -12.80
N ILE A 552 -4.45 -21.45 -12.57
CA ILE A 552 -4.18 -20.02 -12.50
C ILE A 552 -3.61 -19.63 -13.87
N ILE A 553 -4.29 -18.73 -14.58
CA ILE A 553 -3.89 -18.26 -15.91
C ILE A 553 -3.36 -16.85 -15.75
N ALA A 554 -2.03 -16.72 -15.69
CA ALA A 554 -1.35 -15.44 -15.73
C ALA A 554 -1.36 -14.89 -17.17
N THR A 555 -1.97 -13.72 -17.36
CA THR A 555 -2.13 -13.12 -18.68
C THR A 555 -1.95 -11.59 -18.64
N PRO A 556 -1.19 -10.99 -19.57
CA PRO A 556 -1.01 -9.54 -19.61
C PRO A 556 -2.26 -8.87 -20.21
N PRO A 557 -2.55 -7.59 -19.89
CA PRO A 557 -3.70 -6.88 -20.46
C PRO A 557 -3.62 -6.64 -21.98
N PHE A 558 -2.42 -6.78 -22.56
CA PHE A 558 -2.16 -6.74 -24.00
C PHE A 558 -0.83 -7.45 -24.33
N PRO A 559 -0.59 -7.84 -25.59
CA PRO A 559 0.67 -8.44 -26.00
C PRO A 559 1.81 -7.43 -26.04
N GLU A 560 3.03 -7.90 -25.75
CA GLU A 560 4.25 -7.10 -25.76
C GLU A 560 4.80 -6.91 -27.17
N ASN A 561 5.53 -5.80 -27.38
CA ASN A 561 6.29 -5.49 -28.58
C ASN A 561 5.49 -5.33 -29.89
N ILE A 562 4.16 -5.15 -29.79
CA ILE A 562 3.26 -4.89 -30.94
C ILE A 562 2.69 -3.45 -30.97
N GLY A 563 3.21 -2.54 -30.14
CA GLY A 563 2.71 -1.17 -30.03
C GLY A 563 1.42 -1.00 -29.22
N ALA A 564 0.97 -2.04 -28.52
CA ALA A 564 -0.14 -1.95 -27.58
C ALA A 564 0.26 -1.21 -26.29
N SER A 565 -0.70 -0.60 -25.58
CA SER A 565 -0.42 0.20 -24.38
C SER A 565 -1.56 0.25 -23.37
N LEU A 566 -1.25 0.59 -22.11
CA LEU A 566 -2.24 0.83 -21.05
C LEU A 566 -3.20 1.97 -21.42
N SER A 567 -2.70 3.05 -22.03
CA SER A 567 -3.52 4.20 -22.41
C SER A 567 -4.52 3.87 -23.52
N THR A 568 -4.15 3.02 -24.49
CA THR A 568 -5.07 2.51 -25.51
C THR A 568 -6.03 1.46 -24.94
N CYS A 569 -5.57 0.60 -24.03
CA CYS A 569 -6.42 -0.36 -23.34
C CYS A 569 -7.52 0.34 -22.52
N ALA A 570 -7.18 1.41 -21.80
CA ALA A 570 -8.09 2.19 -20.96
C ALA A 570 -9.29 2.81 -21.70
N THR A 571 -9.22 3.00 -23.02
CA THR A 571 -10.35 3.49 -23.82
C THR A 571 -11.35 2.41 -24.23
N GLY A 572 -11.07 1.14 -23.90
CA GLY A 572 -11.86 -0.02 -24.31
C GLY A 572 -11.53 -0.56 -25.70
N ALA A 573 -10.47 -0.05 -26.34
CA ALA A 573 -10.08 -0.44 -27.71
C ALA A 573 -9.72 -1.94 -27.87
N TYR A 574 -9.44 -2.64 -26.77
CA TYR A 574 -9.07 -4.06 -26.77
C TYR A 574 -10.19 -5.01 -26.30
N ASN A 575 -11.38 -4.48 -25.98
CA ASN A 575 -12.47 -5.23 -25.35
C ASN A 575 -12.97 -6.43 -26.17
N SER A 576 -12.88 -6.37 -27.51
CA SER A 576 -13.22 -7.50 -28.38
C SER A 576 -12.32 -8.72 -28.18
N TYR A 577 -11.02 -8.52 -27.91
CA TYR A 577 -10.10 -9.61 -27.62
C TYR A 577 -10.41 -10.27 -26.28
N TRP A 578 -10.82 -9.49 -25.28
CA TRP A 578 -11.11 -9.98 -23.92
C TRP A 578 -12.49 -10.63 -23.79
N ARG A 579 -13.50 -10.14 -24.53
CA ARG A 579 -14.75 -10.88 -24.75
C ARG A 579 -14.51 -12.22 -25.45
N ASN A 580 -13.52 -12.29 -26.34
CA ASN A 580 -13.14 -13.58 -26.94
C ASN A 580 -12.45 -14.51 -25.93
N PHE A 581 -11.67 -13.99 -24.98
CA PHE A 581 -11.09 -14.79 -23.89
C PHE A 581 -12.18 -15.45 -23.03
N GLY A 582 -13.24 -14.72 -22.65
CA GLY A 582 -14.37 -15.29 -21.92
C GLY A 582 -15.07 -16.43 -22.69
N ASN A 583 -15.34 -16.23 -23.99
CA ASN A 583 -15.86 -17.29 -24.86
C ASN A 583 -14.93 -18.52 -24.95
N ILE A 584 -13.61 -18.31 -24.95
CA ILE A 584 -12.62 -19.40 -24.93
C ILE A 584 -12.68 -20.15 -23.59
N LEU A 585 -12.78 -19.46 -22.45
CA LEU A 585 -12.97 -20.14 -21.15
C LEU A 585 -14.22 -21.03 -21.16
N ASN A 586 -15.35 -20.53 -21.66
CA ASN A 586 -16.59 -21.31 -21.81
C ASN A 586 -16.39 -22.54 -22.71
N THR A 587 -15.74 -22.37 -23.85
CA THR A 587 -15.49 -23.44 -24.83
C THR A 587 -14.68 -24.60 -24.24
N PHE A 588 -13.77 -24.30 -23.30
CA PHE A 588 -12.91 -25.28 -22.65
C PHE A 588 -13.40 -25.74 -21.26
N GLY A 589 -14.51 -25.19 -20.74
CA GLY A 589 -14.98 -25.48 -19.39
C GLY A 589 -13.99 -25.00 -18.31
N ARG A 590 -13.33 -23.86 -18.53
CA ARG A 590 -12.25 -23.32 -17.68
C ARG A 590 -12.58 -21.97 -17.01
N GLN A 591 -13.87 -21.62 -16.93
CA GLN A 591 -14.37 -20.51 -16.10
C GLN A 591 -14.01 -20.66 -14.61
N ASP A 592 -13.77 -21.90 -14.17
CA ASP A 592 -13.24 -22.23 -12.84
C ASP A 592 -11.79 -21.77 -12.59
N SER A 593 -11.13 -21.16 -13.57
CA SER A 593 -9.75 -20.66 -13.43
C SER A 593 -9.67 -19.37 -12.60
N ILE A 594 -8.51 -19.12 -12.01
CA ILE A 594 -8.14 -17.80 -11.48
C ILE A 594 -7.38 -17.05 -12.58
N ILE A 595 -7.88 -15.90 -13.00
CA ILE A 595 -7.25 -15.05 -14.02
C ILE A 595 -6.33 -14.07 -13.31
N ARG A 596 -5.02 -14.33 -13.39
CA ARG A 596 -3.95 -13.51 -12.81
C ARG A 596 -3.57 -12.42 -13.83
N LEU A 597 -4.37 -11.36 -13.84
CA LEU A 597 -4.34 -10.31 -14.86
C LEU A 597 -3.24 -9.27 -14.54
N GLY A 598 -2.35 -9.01 -15.50
CA GLY A 598 -1.39 -7.91 -15.43
C GLY A 598 -0.50 -7.97 -14.20
N TRP A 599 0.00 -9.15 -13.85
CA TRP A 599 0.76 -9.41 -12.63
C TRP A 599 2.01 -8.53 -12.52
N GLU A 600 2.41 -8.23 -11.28
CA GLU A 600 3.57 -7.39 -10.94
C GLU A 600 3.58 -6.03 -11.65
N ALA A 601 2.41 -5.43 -11.90
CA ALA A 601 2.34 -4.10 -12.50
C ALA A 601 3.01 -2.99 -11.63
N ASN A 602 3.24 -3.27 -10.35
CA ASN A 602 4.03 -2.41 -9.45
C ASN A 602 5.56 -2.57 -9.63
N GLY A 603 6.01 -3.54 -10.43
CA GLY A 603 7.38 -3.66 -10.93
C GLY A 603 7.69 -2.67 -12.05
N ASN A 604 8.89 -2.73 -12.62
CA ASN A 604 9.30 -1.93 -13.79
C ASN A 604 9.80 -2.77 -15.00
N TRP A 605 9.59 -4.10 -14.97
CA TRP A 605 10.10 -5.06 -15.95
C TRP A 605 9.10 -5.47 -17.05
N TYR A 606 7.84 -5.04 -16.97
CA TYR A 606 6.78 -5.41 -17.91
C TYR A 606 6.20 -4.21 -18.66
N GLN A 607 5.74 -4.40 -19.91
CA GLN A 607 5.15 -3.31 -20.70
C GLN A 607 3.79 -2.82 -20.16
N TRP A 608 3.19 -3.55 -19.21
CA TRP A 608 1.99 -3.16 -18.46
C TRP A 608 2.29 -2.62 -17.05
N SER A 609 3.55 -2.36 -16.71
CA SER A 609 3.92 -1.67 -15.46
C SER A 609 3.15 -0.34 -15.32
N ALA A 610 2.59 -0.08 -14.14
CA ALA A 610 1.64 0.98 -13.84
C ALA A 610 2.26 2.39 -13.73
N THR A 611 3.20 2.70 -14.62
CA THR A 611 3.83 4.02 -14.82
C THR A 611 2.81 5.16 -14.94
N ASN A 612 1.61 4.86 -15.44
CA ASN A 612 0.42 5.69 -15.30
C ASN A 612 -0.67 4.88 -14.57
N PRO A 613 -0.91 5.11 -13.26
CA PRO A 613 -1.86 4.32 -12.47
C PRO A 613 -3.29 4.45 -12.99
N THR A 614 -3.72 5.64 -13.43
CA THR A 614 -5.06 5.86 -13.99
C THR A 614 -5.29 5.05 -15.26
N ALA A 615 -4.29 4.96 -16.14
CA ALA A 615 -4.35 4.13 -17.34
C ALA A 615 -4.35 2.63 -16.99
N PHE A 616 -3.56 2.21 -15.98
CA PHE A 616 -3.59 0.82 -15.49
C PHE A 616 -4.96 0.45 -14.93
N ILE A 617 -5.51 1.23 -13.99
CA ILE A 617 -6.83 1.00 -13.38
C ILE A 617 -7.91 0.88 -14.45
N ASN A 618 -8.00 1.85 -15.36
CA ASN A 618 -9.04 1.84 -16.39
C ASN A 618 -8.84 0.69 -17.38
N CYS A 619 -7.60 0.34 -17.75
CA CYS A 619 -7.31 -0.85 -18.56
C CYS A 619 -7.76 -2.14 -17.85
N PHE A 620 -7.41 -2.32 -16.57
CA PHE A 620 -7.78 -3.50 -15.80
C PHE A 620 -9.31 -3.68 -15.74
N ARG A 621 -10.05 -2.59 -15.47
CA ARG A 621 -11.53 -2.59 -15.49
C ARG A 621 -12.09 -3.02 -16.85
N GLN A 622 -11.63 -2.39 -17.93
CA GLN A 622 -12.06 -2.71 -19.31
C GLN A 622 -11.83 -4.19 -19.66
N VAL A 623 -10.70 -4.76 -19.24
CA VAL A 623 -10.41 -6.19 -19.43
C VAL A 623 -11.37 -7.06 -18.63
N VAL A 624 -11.54 -6.80 -17.32
CA VAL A 624 -12.41 -7.60 -16.44
C VAL A 624 -13.86 -7.55 -16.89
N ASP A 625 -14.40 -6.36 -17.15
CA ASP A 625 -15.77 -6.17 -17.65
C ASP A 625 -15.98 -6.90 -18.98
N SER A 626 -14.97 -6.92 -19.85
CA SER A 626 -15.03 -7.66 -21.12
C SER A 626 -15.00 -9.17 -20.94
N ILE A 627 -14.25 -9.70 -19.98
CA ILE A 627 -14.25 -11.15 -19.68
C ILE A 627 -15.62 -11.55 -19.11
N ARG A 628 -16.08 -10.84 -18.07
CA ARG A 628 -17.35 -11.10 -17.37
C ARG A 628 -18.59 -10.90 -18.24
N ALA A 629 -18.53 -10.01 -19.24
CA ALA A 629 -19.59 -9.88 -20.25
C ALA A 629 -19.74 -11.09 -21.22
N THR A 630 -18.95 -12.17 -21.05
CA THR A 630 -18.98 -13.35 -21.94
C THR A 630 -18.71 -14.68 -21.24
N ALA A 631 -17.85 -14.74 -20.22
CA ALA A 631 -17.65 -15.94 -19.42
C ALA A 631 -18.88 -16.21 -18.54
N GLU A 632 -19.28 -17.48 -18.41
CA GLU A 632 -20.42 -17.88 -17.56
C GLU A 632 -20.12 -19.23 -16.90
N PRO A 633 -19.96 -19.33 -15.57
CA PRO A 633 -19.99 -18.23 -14.60
C PRO A 633 -18.77 -17.29 -14.71
N ASP A 634 -18.85 -16.15 -14.04
CA ASP A 634 -17.72 -15.22 -13.92
C ASP A 634 -16.47 -15.90 -13.32
N PRO A 635 -15.29 -15.79 -13.96
CA PRO A 635 -14.05 -16.31 -13.41
C PRO A 635 -13.49 -15.37 -12.33
N ILE A 636 -12.72 -15.95 -11.41
CA ILE A 636 -12.07 -15.21 -10.33
C ILE A 636 -10.94 -14.35 -10.89
N ILE A 637 -10.96 -13.05 -10.59
CA ILE A 637 -9.92 -12.11 -11.00
C ILE A 637 -8.93 -11.87 -9.84
N SER A 638 -7.65 -12.12 -10.12
CA SER A 638 -6.54 -11.77 -9.22
C SER A 638 -5.81 -10.53 -9.71
N TRP A 639 -5.77 -9.51 -8.85
CA TRP A 639 -4.86 -8.36 -8.98
C TRP A 639 -3.57 -8.71 -8.21
N SER A 640 -2.54 -9.15 -8.96
CA SER A 640 -1.29 -9.69 -8.38
C SER A 640 -0.13 -8.69 -8.42
N LEU A 641 0.62 -8.61 -7.31
CA LEU A 641 1.67 -7.63 -7.05
C LEU A 641 3.03 -8.31 -6.81
N ASN A 642 4.13 -7.61 -7.06
CA ASN A 642 5.44 -7.95 -6.52
C ASN A 642 5.54 -7.51 -5.06
N ALA A 643 6.16 -8.33 -4.19
CA ALA A 643 6.37 -7.98 -2.79
C ALA A 643 7.45 -6.91 -2.57
N HIS A 644 7.49 -6.37 -1.36
CA HIS A 644 8.44 -5.32 -0.94
C HIS A 644 8.30 -4.01 -1.74
N TYR A 645 9.40 -3.42 -2.18
CA TYR A 645 9.44 -2.09 -2.78
C TYR A 645 8.82 -2.05 -4.18
N SER A 646 7.82 -1.20 -4.36
CA SER A 646 7.12 -1.00 -5.62
C SER A 646 7.78 0.10 -6.47
N GLN A 647 8.34 -0.25 -7.63
CA GLN A 647 8.93 0.72 -8.56
C GLN A 647 7.86 1.55 -9.31
N ASN A 648 6.64 1.02 -9.43
CA ASN A 648 5.47 1.67 -9.97
C ASN A 648 4.25 1.49 -9.03
N PRO A 649 3.23 2.36 -9.07
CA PRO A 649 3.18 3.63 -9.82
C PRO A 649 4.22 4.65 -9.31
N PRO A 650 4.41 5.81 -9.96
CA PRO A 650 5.44 6.78 -9.60
C PRO A 650 5.39 7.36 -8.17
N SER A 651 4.32 7.10 -7.42
CA SER A 651 4.21 7.38 -5.98
C SER A 651 4.87 6.33 -5.08
N HIS A 652 5.34 5.22 -5.66
CA HIS A 652 5.83 4.02 -4.98
C HIS A 652 4.82 3.34 -4.04
N ASN A 653 3.53 3.72 -4.14
CA ASN A 653 2.42 3.12 -3.42
C ASN A 653 1.55 2.30 -4.37
N ALA A 654 1.64 0.97 -4.32
CA ALA A 654 0.84 0.10 -5.18
C ALA A 654 -0.69 0.16 -4.89
N ILE A 655 -1.14 0.74 -3.77
CA ILE A 655 -2.57 1.02 -3.56
C ILE A 655 -3.10 2.02 -4.61
N ASP A 656 -2.26 2.96 -5.08
CA ASP A 656 -2.68 3.99 -6.05
C ASP A 656 -2.99 3.44 -7.45
N MET A 657 -2.67 2.16 -7.70
CA MET A 657 -3.05 1.43 -8.92
C MET A 657 -4.12 0.36 -8.67
N TYR A 658 -4.77 0.35 -7.49
CA TYR A 658 -5.83 -0.61 -7.16
C TYR A 658 -7.06 -0.41 -8.06
N PRO A 659 -7.53 -1.44 -8.80
CA PRO A 659 -8.68 -1.31 -9.70
C PRO A 659 -10.01 -1.02 -8.99
N GLY A 660 -10.10 -1.25 -7.67
CA GLY A 660 -11.30 -1.10 -6.87
C GLY A 660 -12.09 -2.40 -6.73
N ASP A 661 -12.83 -2.51 -5.62
CA ASP A 661 -13.46 -3.76 -5.17
C ASP A 661 -14.32 -4.49 -6.22
N PRO A 662 -15.12 -3.84 -7.10
CA PRO A 662 -15.94 -4.56 -8.07
C PRO A 662 -15.15 -5.42 -9.07
N TRP A 663 -13.88 -5.10 -9.33
CA TRP A 663 -13.06 -5.75 -10.37
C TRP A 663 -12.02 -6.73 -9.84
N VAL A 664 -11.92 -6.90 -8.52
CA VAL A 664 -10.90 -7.74 -7.87
C VAL A 664 -11.60 -8.73 -6.94
N ASP A 665 -11.30 -10.01 -7.08
CA ASP A 665 -11.80 -11.07 -6.19
C ASP A 665 -10.69 -11.54 -5.23
N VAL A 666 -9.45 -11.58 -5.74
CA VAL A 666 -8.24 -11.94 -4.99
C VAL A 666 -7.20 -10.81 -5.10
N VAL A 667 -6.63 -10.39 -3.97
CA VAL A 667 -5.35 -9.66 -3.93
C VAL A 667 -4.23 -10.70 -3.95
N GLY A 668 -3.42 -10.68 -5.01
CA GLY A 668 -2.32 -11.61 -5.24
C GLY A 668 -0.96 -11.01 -4.88
N LEU A 669 -0.01 -11.83 -4.46
CA LEU A 669 1.35 -11.37 -4.13
C LEU A 669 2.45 -12.36 -4.52
N ASP A 670 3.55 -11.85 -5.09
CA ASP A 670 4.75 -12.59 -5.45
C ASP A 670 5.83 -12.32 -4.39
N ALA A 671 6.05 -13.30 -3.51
CA ALA A 671 6.83 -13.15 -2.28
C ALA A 671 7.99 -14.16 -2.22
N TYR A 672 9.18 -13.69 -2.58
CA TYR A 672 10.43 -14.46 -2.55
C TYR A 672 11.32 -14.03 -1.38
N ASP A 673 12.23 -14.88 -0.90
CA ASP A 673 13.23 -14.47 0.11
C ASP A 673 14.41 -13.68 -0.49
N ALA A 674 14.09 -12.65 -1.29
CA ALA A 674 15.08 -11.80 -1.95
C ALA A 674 14.69 -10.32 -2.02
N TRP A 675 15.71 -9.47 -1.97
CA TRP A 675 15.59 -8.00 -2.05
C TRP A 675 14.59 -7.38 -1.04
N PRO A 676 14.77 -7.62 0.28
CA PRO A 676 15.92 -8.25 0.93
C PRO A 676 15.71 -9.74 1.27
N ALA A 677 16.80 -10.44 1.60
CA ALA A 677 16.71 -11.84 2.03
C ALA A 677 16.14 -12.01 3.44
N SER A 678 15.36 -13.08 3.67
CA SER A 678 14.84 -13.48 4.98
C SER A 678 15.71 -14.58 5.62
N ARG A 679 16.82 -14.23 6.29
CA ARG A 679 17.76 -15.21 6.88
C ARG A 679 17.38 -15.64 8.30
N THR A 680 16.69 -14.76 9.00
CA THR A 680 16.24 -14.93 10.38
C THR A 680 14.73 -14.71 10.49
N LYS A 681 14.10 -15.27 11.53
CA LYS A 681 12.66 -15.09 11.77
C LYS A 681 12.30 -13.61 12.00
N ALA A 682 13.19 -12.84 12.61
CA ALA A 682 13.02 -11.41 12.82
C ALA A 682 13.01 -10.62 11.49
N GLU A 683 13.89 -10.96 10.54
CA GLU A 683 13.88 -10.37 9.19
C GLU A 683 12.61 -10.75 8.44
N PHE A 684 12.18 -12.02 8.51
CA PHE A 684 10.93 -12.49 7.90
C PHE A 684 9.70 -11.77 8.47
N ASP A 685 9.58 -11.66 9.79
CA ASP A 685 8.44 -11.00 10.44
C ASP A 685 8.39 -9.50 10.16
N ALA A 686 9.55 -8.83 10.15
CA ALA A 686 9.66 -7.44 9.73
C ALA A 686 9.24 -7.28 8.26
N GLN A 687 9.76 -8.10 7.35
CA GLN A 687 9.41 -8.06 5.92
C GLN A 687 7.94 -8.40 5.66
N ALA A 688 7.36 -9.33 6.42
CA ALA A 688 5.97 -9.74 6.28
C ALA A 688 4.99 -8.63 6.67
N THR A 689 5.29 -7.89 7.73
CA THR A 689 4.46 -6.77 8.24
C THR A 689 4.75 -5.44 7.54
N ALA A 690 5.96 -5.25 7.02
CA ALA A 690 6.34 -4.08 6.24
C ALA A 690 5.50 -3.93 4.95
N VAL A 691 5.54 -2.73 4.39
CA VAL A 691 4.82 -2.40 3.16
C VAL A 691 5.34 -3.21 1.98
N GLY A 692 4.41 -3.76 1.20
CA GLY A 692 4.72 -4.77 0.19
C GLY A 692 4.79 -6.20 0.75
N GLY A 693 4.72 -6.41 2.06
CA GLY A 693 4.84 -7.73 2.71
C GLY A 693 3.58 -8.60 2.64
N ILE A 694 3.74 -9.89 2.96
CA ILE A 694 2.66 -10.88 2.93
C ILE A 694 1.51 -10.55 3.91
N SER A 695 1.82 -10.09 5.12
CA SER A 695 0.81 -9.69 6.13
C SER A 695 0.21 -8.33 5.81
N TYR A 696 0.99 -7.42 5.22
CA TYR A 696 0.50 -6.12 4.72
C TYR A 696 -0.62 -6.31 3.69
N TRP A 697 -0.35 -7.08 2.63
CA TRP A 697 -1.32 -7.31 1.55
C TRP A 697 -2.47 -8.23 1.95
N TYR A 698 -2.22 -9.19 2.84
CA TYR A 698 -3.29 -9.94 3.50
C TYR A 698 -4.26 -8.98 4.21
N ASN A 699 -3.76 -8.10 5.08
CA ASN A 699 -4.60 -7.16 5.83
C ASN A 699 -5.38 -6.20 4.91
N PHE A 700 -4.73 -5.70 3.85
CA PHE A 700 -5.40 -4.93 2.79
C PHE A 700 -6.55 -5.75 2.15
N ALA A 701 -6.29 -7.00 1.76
CA ALA A 701 -7.32 -7.88 1.21
C ALA A 701 -8.49 -8.07 2.18
N ARG A 702 -8.23 -8.26 3.49
CA ARG A 702 -9.29 -8.42 4.50
C ARG A 702 -10.13 -7.15 4.67
N ALA A 703 -9.49 -5.99 4.70
CA ALA A 703 -10.17 -4.69 4.75
C ALA A 703 -11.09 -4.46 3.53
N HIS A 704 -10.69 -4.95 2.35
CA HIS A 704 -11.45 -4.85 1.09
C HIS A 704 -12.40 -6.04 0.80
N ASN A 705 -12.68 -6.91 1.78
CA ASN A 705 -13.51 -8.11 1.59
C ASN A 705 -13.00 -9.08 0.51
N LYS A 706 -11.68 -9.14 0.30
CA LYS A 706 -11.02 -9.97 -0.72
C LYS A 706 -10.34 -11.19 -0.13
N LEU A 707 -10.21 -12.20 -0.98
CA LEU A 707 -9.29 -13.30 -0.76
C LEU A 707 -7.86 -12.77 -0.89
N PHE A 708 -6.92 -13.38 -0.17
CA PHE A 708 -5.49 -13.17 -0.37
C PHE A 708 -4.87 -14.46 -0.91
N GLY A 709 -4.04 -14.35 -1.95
CA GLY A 709 -3.33 -15.48 -2.55
C GLY A 709 -1.87 -15.15 -2.79
N ILE A 710 -0.97 -16.10 -2.50
CA ILE A 710 0.44 -15.96 -2.85
C ILE A 710 0.63 -16.48 -4.27
N GLY A 711 0.74 -15.51 -5.17
CA GLY A 711 0.72 -15.58 -6.62
C GLY A 711 2.03 -16.02 -7.25
N GLU A 712 3.15 -15.93 -6.52
CA GLU A 712 4.47 -16.62 -6.63
C GLU A 712 5.14 -16.68 -5.24
N TRP A 713 5.84 -17.76 -4.89
CA TRP A 713 6.83 -17.75 -3.80
C TRP A 713 7.92 -18.81 -3.96
N GLY A 714 9.06 -18.59 -3.30
CA GLY A 714 10.12 -19.58 -3.19
C GLY A 714 11.38 -19.04 -2.53
N VAL A 715 12.33 -19.93 -2.24
CA VAL A 715 13.69 -19.52 -1.84
C VAL A 715 14.49 -19.05 -3.05
N VAL A 716 15.48 -18.18 -2.88
CA VAL A 716 16.24 -17.56 -3.97
C VAL A 716 17.73 -17.80 -3.80
N SER A 717 18.28 -18.72 -4.60
CA SER A 717 19.74 -18.91 -4.71
C SER A 717 20.36 -18.18 -5.91
N GLY A 718 19.55 -17.66 -6.84
CA GLY A 718 20.03 -17.02 -8.07
C GLY A 718 20.60 -15.60 -7.88
N ASN A 719 20.17 -14.89 -6.85
CA ASN A 719 20.47 -13.46 -6.65
C ASN A 719 21.70 -13.18 -5.76
N GLY A 720 22.61 -14.14 -5.60
CA GLY A 720 23.84 -14.00 -4.79
C GLY A 720 23.53 -13.61 -3.34
N THR A 721 24.17 -12.57 -2.83
CA THR A 721 23.95 -12.06 -1.46
C THR A 721 22.58 -11.41 -1.23
N ASN A 722 21.77 -11.22 -2.27
CA ASN A 722 20.47 -10.58 -2.16
C ASN A 722 19.30 -11.57 -2.04
N GLY A 723 19.57 -12.88 -2.23
CA GLY A 723 18.64 -13.97 -1.92
C GLY A 723 19.00 -14.69 -0.61
N GLY A 724 18.07 -15.49 -0.08
CA GLY A 724 18.27 -16.30 1.12
C GLY A 724 19.07 -17.59 0.90
N GLY A 725 19.20 -18.04 -0.35
CA GLY A 725 19.88 -19.30 -0.70
C GLY A 725 19.04 -20.53 -0.40
N ASP A 726 19.70 -21.66 -0.10
CA ASP A 726 19.02 -22.91 0.28
C ASP A 726 18.48 -22.82 1.72
N ASN A 727 17.33 -22.17 1.88
CA ASN A 727 16.80 -21.68 3.14
C ASN A 727 15.59 -22.51 3.65
N PRO A 728 15.81 -23.60 4.41
CA PRO A 728 14.72 -24.41 4.97
C PRO A 728 13.85 -23.66 5.98
N ASN A 729 14.38 -22.61 6.61
CA ASN A 729 13.63 -21.83 7.59
C ASN A 729 12.58 -20.93 6.92
N PHE A 730 12.85 -20.36 5.74
CA PHE A 730 11.83 -19.62 5.00
C PHE A 730 10.65 -20.52 4.58
N ILE A 731 10.93 -21.76 4.16
CA ILE A 731 9.88 -22.77 3.89
C ILE A 731 9.00 -23.04 5.12
N GLN A 732 9.61 -23.12 6.32
CA GLN A 732 8.90 -23.24 7.59
C GLN A 732 8.00 -22.03 7.85
N TRP A 733 8.55 -20.82 7.80
CA TRP A 733 7.82 -19.62 8.21
C TRP A 733 6.67 -19.28 7.26
N MET A 734 6.84 -19.51 5.95
CA MET A 734 5.75 -19.42 4.97
C MET A 734 4.65 -20.44 5.27
N HIS A 735 4.99 -21.71 5.54
CA HIS A 735 4.00 -22.73 5.92
C HIS A 735 3.23 -22.36 7.19
N ASP A 736 3.91 -21.87 8.23
CA ASP A 736 3.27 -21.51 9.50
C ASP A 736 2.35 -20.31 9.32
N TRP A 737 2.77 -19.32 8.52
CA TRP A 737 1.92 -18.19 8.13
C TRP A 737 0.69 -18.65 7.34
N PHE A 738 0.83 -19.58 6.40
CA PHE A 738 -0.31 -20.18 5.67
C PHE A 738 -1.28 -20.89 6.63
N ALA A 739 -0.76 -21.68 7.56
CA ALA A 739 -1.56 -22.41 8.55
C ALA A 739 -2.29 -21.48 9.52
N GLU A 740 -1.66 -20.37 9.92
CA GLU A 740 -2.28 -19.35 10.78
C GLU A 740 -3.47 -18.65 10.08
N HIS A 741 -3.37 -18.39 8.77
CA HIS A 741 -4.36 -17.63 8.00
C HIS A 741 -5.37 -18.52 7.23
N ALA A 742 -5.18 -19.84 7.23
CA ALA A 742 -6.08 -20.81 6.62
C ALA A 742 -7.52 -20.66 7.14
N GLY A 743 -8.50 -20.65 6.24
CA GLY A 743 -9.91 -20.42 6.57
C GLY A 743 -10.25 -19.00 7.04
N LYS A 744 -9.26 -18.08 7.14
CA LYS A 744 -9.46 -16.69 7.59
C LYS A 744 -9.43 -15.67 6.43
N GLY A 745 -9.34 -16.14 5.18
CA GLY A 745 -9.31 -15.33 3.96
C GLY A 745 -8.03 -15.47 3.13
N PHE A 746 -7.03 -16.20 3.63
CA PHE A 746 -5.97 -16.74 2.78
C PHE A 746 -6.52 -17.92 1.96
N ALA A 747 -6.32 -17.87 0.65
CA ALA A 747 -6.98 -18.73 -0.34
C ALA A 747 -6.04 -19.79 -0.91
N TYR A 748 -4.89 -19.36 -1.46
CA TYR A 748 -3.95 -20.23 -2.16
C TYR A 748 -2.50 -19.79 -2.00
N GLU A 749 -1.60 -20.77 -2.09
CA GLU A 749 -0.19 -20.56 -2.42
C GLU A 749 0.19 -21.43 -3.61
N PHE A 750 1.20 -20.96 -4.34
CA PHE A 750 1.87 -21.79 -5.32
C PHE A 750 3.38 -21.57 -5.25
N TYR A 751 4.13 -22.67 -5.15
CA TYR A 751 5.59 -22.62 -5.12
C TYR A 751 6.15 -22.48 -6.56
N PHE A 752 6.89 -21.41 -6.85
CA PHE A 752 7.59 -21.27 -8.13
C PHE A 752 8.91 -22.03 -8.06
N GLY A 753 8.99 -23.19 -8.72
CA GLY A 753 10.25 -23.93 -8.87
C GLY A 753 10.92 -23.63 -10.20
N ASN A 754 12.05 -22.92 -10.21
CA ASN A 754 12.86 -22.73 -11.41
C ASN A 754 14.36 -22.81 -11.11
N CYS A 755 15.16 -23.29 -12.07
CA CYS A 755 16.62 -23.40 -11.95
C CYS A 755 17.39 -22.82 -13.14
N ASP A 756 16.74 -22.05 -14.00
CA ASP A 756 17.39 -21.53 -15.20
C ASP A 756 18.44 -20.46 -14.83
N PRO A 757 19.58 -20.40 -15.56
CA PRO A 757 20.59 -19.36 -15.33
C PRO A 757 20.00 -17.96 -15.51
N GLY A 758 20.26 -17.06 -14.55
CA GLY A 758 19.78 -15.67 -14.59
C GLY A 758 18.35 -15.48 -14.06
N ASN A 759 17.73 -16.51 -13.48
CA ASN A 759 16.46 -16.44 -12.78
C ASN A 759 16.64 -16.68 -11.27
N VAL A 760 15.57 -16.60 -10.48
CA VAL A 760 15.58 -16.68 -9.00
C VAL A 760 16.22 -17.95 -8.41
N GLY A 761 16.28 -19.06 -9.16
CA GLY A 761 16.97 -20.27 -8.72
C GLY A 761 16.28 -21.02 -7.57
N SER A 762 14.95 -20.95 -7.51
CA SER A 762 14.08 -21.49 -6.45
C SER A 762 13.83 -23.00 -6.48
N ASN A 763 14.41 -23.72 -7.44
CA ASN A 763 14.21 -25.16 -7.65
C ASN A 763 14.46 -26.03 -6.40
N LEU A 764 13.46 -26.84 -6.06
CA LEU A 764 13.53 -27.87 -5.01
C LEU A 764 13.77 -29.29 -5.56
N TYR A 765 13.22 -29.59 -6.74
CA TYR A 765 13.04 -30.97 -7.21
C TYR A 765 13.93 -31.36 -8.41
N ARG A 766 13.97 -30.51 -9.45
CA ARG A 766 14.59 -30.84 -10.74
C ARG A 766 16.10 -31.09 -10.60
N PRO A 767 16.66 -32.15 -11.22
CA PRO A 767 18.10 -32.39 -11.23
C PRO A 767 18.88 -31.29 -11.97
N LEU A 768 20.10 -31.01 -11.49
CA LEU A 768 21.00 -30.06 -12.14
C LEU A 768 21.42 -30.53 -13.54
N GLY A 769 21.66 -29.58 -14.44
CA GLY A 769 22.07 -29.83 -15.83
C GLY A 769 22.35 -28.53 -16.61
N PRO A 770 22.62 -28.60 -17.92
CA PRO A 770 23.04 -27.44 -18.73
C PRO A 770 22.05 -26.26 -18.77
N GLY A 771 20.76 -26.52 -18.49
CA GLY A 771 19.73 -25.51 -18.28
C GLY A 771 19.01 -25.68 -16.95
N CYS A 772 19.74 -26.04 -15.89
CA CYS A 772 19.25 -26.13 -14.51
C CYS A 772 20.46 -26.04 -13.57
N VAL A 773 20.82 -24.83 -13.13
CA VAL A 773 22.08 -24.57 -12.40
C VAL A 773 21.88 -24.35 -10.90
N PHE A 774 20.64 -24.20 -10.45
CA PHE A 774 20.27 -23.98 -9.06
C PHE A 774 19.49 -25.18 -8.47
N ARG A 775 19.73 -25.49 -7.19
CA ARG A 775 19.02 -26.53 -6.44
C ARG A 775 19.14 -26.27 -4.94
N ASN A 776 18.03 -26.36 -4.23
CA ASN A 776 17.92 -26.04 -2.81
C ASN A 776 17.55 -27.30 -1.99
N PRO A 777 18.50 -28.22 -1.73
CA PRO A 777 18.21 -29.53 -1.13
C PRO A 777 17.67 -29.47 0.31
N ASN A 778 18.10 -28.51 1.13
CA ASN A 778 17.61 -28.39 2.51
C ASN A 778 16.18 -27.83 2.54
N ALA A 779 15.91 -26.77 1.76
CA ALA A 779 14.58 -26.24 1.53
C ALA A 779 13.63 -27.32 0.96
N ALA A 780 14.11 -28.12 0.01
CA ALA A 780 13.37 -29.22 -0.58
C ALA A 780 12.97 -30.28 0.46
N ALA A 781 13.91 -30.67 1.33
CA ALA A 781 13.64 -31.60 2.43
C ALA A 781 12.60 -31.04 3.42
N ARG A 782 12.67 -29.74 3.78
CA ARG A 782 11.66 -29.13 4.66
C ARG A 782 10.29 -29.01 4.00
N TYR A 783 10.24 -28.70 2.70
CA TYR A 783 9.00 -28.64 1.93
C TYR A 783 8.30 -30.01 1.90
N GLN A 784 9.02 -31.11 1.63
CA GLN A 784 8.46 -32.46 1.71
C GLN A 784 7.93 -32.81 3.11
N GLN A 785 8.64 -32.43 4.18
CA GLN A 785 8.19 -32.70 5.56
C GLN A 785 6.88 -31.99 5.90
N LEU A 786 6.65 -30.80 5.34
CA LEU A 786 5.50 -29.96 5.64
C LEU A 786 4.31 -30.20 4.70
N TRP A 787 4.52 -30.43 3.40
CA TRP A 787 3.44 -30.59 2.41
C TRP A 787 2.95 -32.03 2.23
N ARG A 788 3.72 -33.05 2.65
CA ARG A 788 3.30 -34.45 2.54
C ARG A 788 2.00 -34.72 3.31
N ARG A 789 1.10 -35.49 2.70
CA ARG A 789 -0.12 -35.98 3.34
C ARG A 789 0.25 -37.13 4.29
N THR A 790 -0.12 -36.98 5.56
CA THR A 790 -0.01 -38.01 6.61
C THR A 790 -1.17 -38.98 6.56
#